data_AF-A0A7W6IFX2-F1
#
_entry.id   AF-A0A7W6IFX2-F1
#
_cell.length_a   1.000
_cell.length_b   1.000
_cell.length_c   1.000
_cell.angle_alpha   90.00
_cell.angle_beta   90.00
_cell.angle_gamma   90.00
#
_symmetry.space_group_name_H-M   'P 1'
#
loop_
_entity.id
_entity.type
_entity.pdbx_description
1 polymer ?
#
loop_
_entity_poly.entity_id
_entity_poly.type
_entity_poly.pdbx_seq_one_letter_code
_entity_poly.pdbx_strand_id
1 'polypeptide(L)'
;MLHSDDLFSSFLKSYETRREAEMSLAEYLEGCRDNPMMYASAPERILAAIGEPQLVDTSKDARLGRIFMNRTIRVYPAFSEFYGMEETIEMIVSFFRHAAQGLEERKQILYLLGPVGGGKSSLAERLKALMEVNPIYVLKAGDEISPVFESPLGLFDPEQMGPLLEERYGIPRRRLTNLLSPWAIKRLDEFKGDISKFRVVKINPSRLRQIAIAKTEPGDENNQDISSLVGKVDIRKLETLSQADPDAYSYSGGLNRANQGILEFVEMFKAPIKMLHPLLTATQESNYVGTENIGSIPFNGIILAHSNEAEWQSFRSNKNNEAFIDRIYVIKVPYCLRVTEEQKIYEKLIRSSELAGAPCAPATLEMLARFSVLSRLRPHENSNFYSKMRVYDGESLREVDPRARSLQEYRDAAGVDEGMDGISTRFAFKVLSATFNHDTIEVAADPVHLMYVLEQSLRREQLPPDVERRYLEFIKAELAPRYADFIGHEIQKAYLESYHDYGQNLFDRYVAYADAWIEDQDFKDPDTGQLLNRELLNQELTKIEKPAGIANPKDFRNEVVKFSLRARAGNNGRNPSWTSYEKIRDVIERRMFSQVEELLPVISFGSKKDSETEKKHGEFVARMMERGYTERQVRRLVEWYMRVKQAG
;
A
#
# COMPACT_ATOMS: atom_id res chain seq x y z
N MET A 1 24.80 -29.38 -0.79
CA MET A 1 25.88 -28.92 -1.69
C MET A 1 25.44 -28.65 -3.14
N LEU A 2 24.27 -29.11 -3.61
CA LEU A 2 23.81 -28.84 -4.99
C LEU A 2 23.15 -27.46 -5.23
N HIS A 3 22.75 -26.74 -4.17
CA HIS A 3 22.10 -25.41 -4.29
C HIS A 3 23.09 -24.23 -4.29
N SER A 4 24.35 -24.43 -3.88
CA SER A 4 25.33 -23.34 -3.81
C SER A 4 25.94 -23.00 -5.17
N ASP A 5 26.20 -24.00 -6.02
CA ASP A 5 26.84 -23.80 -7.33
C ASP A 5 25.91 -23.06 -8.32
N ASP A 6 24.59 -23.24 -8.19
CA ASP A 6 23.58 -22.53 -9.00
C ASP A 6 23.47 -21.04 -8.59
N LEU A 7 23.64 -20.73 -7.30
CA LEU A 7 23.63 -19.35 -6.81
C LEU A 7 24.85 -18.56 -7.32
N PHE A 8 26.05 -19.11 -7.17
CA PHE A 8 27.27 -18.44 -7.58
C PHE A 8 27.38 -18.30 -9.11
N SER A 9 26.95 -19.31 -9.86
CA SER A 9 26.90 -19.25 -11.32
C SER A 9 25.85 -18.24 -11.82
N SER A 10 24.67 -18.16 -11.18
CA SER A 10 23.66 -17.14 -11.48
C SER A 10 24.18 -15.71 -11.22
N PHE A 11 24.92 -15.51 -10.12
CA PHE A 11 25.57 -14.23 -9.84
C PHE A 11 26.62 -13.88 -10.90
N LEU A 12 27.49 -14.82 -11.27
CA LEU A 12 28.50 -14.61 -12.32
C LEU A 12 27.85 -14.27 -13.66
N LYS A 13 26.80 -15.00 -14.06
CA LYS A 13 26.06 -14.73 -15.29
C LYS A 13 25.40 -13.34 -15.27
N SER A 14 24.81 -12.95 -14.14
CA SER A 14 24.24 -11.61 -13.95
C SER A 14 25.30 -10.52 -14.02
N TYR A 15 26.47 -10.76 -13.43
CA TYR A 15 27.61 -9.85 -13.46
C TYR A 15 28.21 -9.70 -14.88
N GLU A 16 28.36 -10.80 -15.62
CA GLU A 16 28.83 -10.81 -17.00
C GLU A 16 27.85 -10.12 -17.95
N THR A 17 26.55 -10.35 -17.78
CA THR A 17 25.50 -9.65 -18.54
C THR A 17 25.54 -8.14 -18.28
N ARG A 18 26.01 -7.74 -17.09
CA ARG A 18 26.19 -6.35 -16.70
C ARG A 18 27.55 -5.76 -17.07
N ARG A 19 28.46 -6.56 -17.63
CA ARG A 19 29.79 -6.10 -18.04
C ARG A 19 29.66 -5.12 -19.21
N GLU A 20 30.54 -4.13 -19.19
CA GLU A 20 30.63 -3.09 -20.20
C GLU A 20 30.92 -3.74 -21.56
N ALA A 21 30.02 -3.53 -22.52
CA ALA A 21 30.22 -3.94 -23.90
C ALA A 21 30.64 -2.72 -24.71
N GLU A 22 31.85 -2.76 -25.24
CA GLU A 22 32.43 -1.67 -26.02
C GLU A 22 32.29 -1.95 -27.53
N MET A 23 31.84 -0.95 -28.28
CA MET A 23 31.62 -1.01 -29.72
C MET A 23 32.15 0.25 -30.39
N SER A 24 32.35 0.18 -31.70
CA SER A 24 32.66 1.37 -32.50
C SER A 24 31.42 2.27 -32.65
N LEU A 25 31.63 3.54 -33.01
CA LEU A 25 30.53 4.45 -33.31
C LEU A 25 29.68 3.95 -34.51
N ALA A 26 30.30 3.30 -35.49
CA ALA A 26 29.61 2.72 -36.63
C ALA A 26 28.70 1.55 -36.22
N GLU A 27 29.21 0.61 -35.43
CA GLU A 27 28.43 -0.51 -34.88
C GLU A 27 27.26 -0.02 -34.02
N TYR A 28 27.46 1.06 -33.25
CA TYR A 28 26.37 1.69 -32.49
C TYR A 28 25.27 2.23 -33.40
N LEU A 29 25.63 2.96 -34.47
CA LEU A 29 24.66 3.52 -35.42
C LEU A 29 23.91 2.41 -36.19
N GLU A 30 24.62 1.36 -36.59
CA GLU A 30 24.00 0.18 -37.21
C GLU A 30 23.03 -0.51 -36.23
N GLY A 31 23.44 -0.70 -34.97
CA GLY A 31 22.58 -1.28 -33.94
C GLY A 31 21.35 -0.43 -33.62
N CYS A 32 21.44 0.90 -33.71
CA CYS A 32 20.29 1.80 -33.57
C CYS A 32 19.19 1.52 -34.59
N ARG A 33 19.56 1.07 -35.81
CA ARG A 33 18.60 0.73 -36.86
C ARG A 33 17.70 -0.45 -36.46
N ASP A 34 18.29 -1.46 -35.83
CA ASP A 34 17.60 -2.70 -35.46
C ASP A 34 16.95 -2.62 -34.07
N ASN A 35 17.47 -1.76 -33.19
CA ASN A 35 17.03 -1.65 -31.81
C ASN A 35 16.86 -0.18 -31.37
N PRO A 36 15.62 0.34 -31.38
CA PRO A 36 15.31 1.69 -30.89
C PRO A 36 15.73 1.97 -29.43
N MET A 37 15.90 0.94 -28.60
CA MET A 37 16.38 1.11 -27.22
C MET A 37 17.83 1.57 -27.14
N MET A 38 18.60 1.51 -28.23
CA MET A 38 19.97 2.03 -28.27
C MET A 38 20.05 3.56 -28.24
N TYR A 39 18.99 4.25 -28.68
CA TYR A 39 18.87 5.72 -28.62
C TYR A 39 17.67 6.19 -27.79
N ALA A 40 17.03 5.28 -27.03
CA ALA A 40 15.89 5.62 -26.19
C ALA A 40 16.24 6.73 -25.19
N SER A 41 15.26 7.56 -24.86
CA SER A 41 15.38 8.57 -23.81
C SER A 41 15.19 7.95 -22.42
N ALA A 42 15.50 8.70 -21.37
CA ALA A 42 15.25 8.24 -20.00
C ALA A 42 13.76 7.92 -19.74
N PRO A 43 12.77 8.73 -20.18
CA PRO A 43 11.36 8.38 -20.08
C PRO A 43 10.98 7.08 -20.80
N GLU A 44 11.50 6.84 -22.00
CA GLU A 44 11.22 5.62 -22.76
C GLU A 44 11.77 4.37 -22.09
N ARG A 45 12.99 4.46 -21.54
CA ARG A 45 13.58 3.36 -20.76
C ARG A 45 12.75 3.02 -19.53
N ILE A 46 12.25 4.04 -18.82
CA ILE A 46 11.36 3.81 -17.67
C ILE A 46 10.06 3.16 -18.13
N LEU A 47 9.43 3.65 -19.19
CA LEU A 47 8.18 3.06 -19.69
C LEU A 47 8.36 1.60 -20.10
N ALA A 48 9.45 1.31 -20.82
CA ALA A 48 9.80 -0.06 -21.19
C ALA A 48 10.02 -0.95 -19.95
N ALA A 49 10.61 -0.41 -18.88
CA ALA A 49 10.80 -1.13 -17.62
C ALA A 49 9.51 -1.29 -16.80
N ILE A 50 8.59 -0.31 -16.85
CA ILE A 50 7.26 -0.39 -16.22
C ILE A 50 6.43 -1.49 -16.90
N GLY A 51 6.54 -1.60 -18.23
CA GLY A 51 5.83 -2.58 -19.04
C GLY A 51 4.38 -2.19 -19.33
N GLU A 52 3.68 -3.11 -20.00
CA GLU A 52 2.28 -2.91 -20.43
C GLU A 52 1.30 -2.96 -19.24
N PRO A 53 0.27 -2.08 -19.24
CA PRO A 53 -0.76 -2.11 -18.22
C PRO A 53 -1.66 -3.34 -18.36
N GLN A 54 -2.05 -3.90 -17.22
CA GLN A 54 -3.17 -4.83 -17.13
C GLN A 54 -4.47 -4.03 -17.05
N LEU A 55 -5.40 -4.28 -17.97
CA LEU A 55 -6.71 -3.66 -17.98
C LEU A 55 -7.65 -4.41 -17.03
N VAL A 56 -8.05 -3.75 -15.96
CA VAL A 56 -8.97 -4.30 -14.97
C VAL A 56 -10.36 -3.72 -15.21
N ASP A 57 -11.27 -4.56 -15.66
CA ASP A 57 -12.69 -4.24 -15.77
C ASP A 57 -13.36 -4.30 -14.40
N THR A 58 -13.53 -3.14 -13.78
CA THR A 58 -14.06 -3.03 -12.42
C THR A 58 -15.55 -3.36 -12.32
N SER A 59 -16.28 -3.43 -13.45
CA SER A 59 -17.70 -3.82 -13.45
C SER A 59 -17.93 -5.27 -13.01
N LYS A 60 -16.91 -6.12 -13.13
CA LYS A 60 -16.96 -7.54 -12.74
C LYS A 60 -16.83 -7.78 -11.24
N ASP A 61 -16.37 -6.79 -10.49
CA ASP A 61 -16.19 -6.85 -9.05
C ASP A 61 -17.07 -5.79 -8.39
N ALA A 62 -18.01 -6.21 -7.53
CA ALA A 62 -18.98 -5.30 -6.93
C ALA A 62 -18.34 -4.22 -6.04
N ARG A 63 -17.19 -4.50 -5.42
CA ARG A 63 -16.44 -3.54 -4.59
C ARG A 63 -15.69 -2.56 -5.49
N LEU A 64 -14.89 -3.07 -6.44
CA LEU A 64 -14.13 -2.21 -7.37
C LEU A 64 -15.06 -1.37 -8.26
N GLY A 65 -16.18 -1.93 -8.69
CA GLY A 65 -17.17 -1.23 -9.52
C GLY A 65 -17.78 -0.02 -8.81
N ARG A 66 -17.91 -0.05 -7.47
CA ARG A 66 -18.33 1.12 -6.67
C ARG A 66 -17.20 2.13 -6.50
N ILE A 67 -15.97 1.66 -6.26
CA ILE A 67 -14.79 2.52 -6.05
C ILE A 67 -14.44 3.29 -7.34
N PHE A 68 -14.46 2.61 -8.49
CA PHE A 68 -14.02 3.13 -9.79
C PHE A 68 -15.17 3.38 -10.76
N MET A 69 -16.42 3.34 -10.29
CA MET A 69 -17.62 3.60 -11.09
C MET A 69 -17.74 2.72 -12.35
N ASN A 70 -17.43 1.43 -12.21
CA ASN A 70 -17.41 0.45 -13.30
C ASN A 70 -16.48 0.82 -14.48
N ARG A 71 -15.54 1.74 -14.29
CA ARG A 71 -14.55 2.12 -15.32
C ARG A 71 -13.48 1.03 -15.44
N THR A 72 -12.97 0.84 -16.65
CA THR A 72 -11.75 0.05 -16.84
C THR A 72 -10.55 0.87 -16.38
N ILE A 73 -9.77 0.32 -15.44
CA ILE A 73 -8.55 0.96 -14.94
C ILE A 73 -7.31 0.24 -15.47
N ARG A 74 -6.19 0.98 -15.53
CA ARG A 74 -4.87 0.43 -15.87
C ARG A 74 -4.13 0.14 -14.58
N VAL A 75 -3.68 -1.10 -14.41
CA VAL A 75 -2.85 -1.52 -13.28
C VAL A 75 -1.51 -1.99 -13.81
N TYR A 76 -0.42 -1.51 -13.21
CA TYR A 76 0.93 -1.80 -13.66
C TYR A 76 1.59 -2.81 -12.72
N PRO A 77 1.95 -4.02 -13.18
CA PRO A 77 2.58 -5.05 -12.34
C PRO A 77 3.88 -4.58 -11.67
N ALA A 78 4.60 -3.66 -12.32
CA ALA A 78 5.77 -2.99 -11.77
C ALA A 78 5.49 -2.28 -10.43
N PHE A 79 4.23 -1.92 -10.12
CA PHE A 79 3.84 -1.25 -8.88
C PHE A 79 2.90 -2.10 -8.01
N SER A 80 2.90 -3.42 -8.18
CA SER A 80 2.02 -4.36 -7.45
C SER A 80 2.10 -4.29 -5.93
N GLU A 81 3.20 -3.76 -5.37
CA GLU A 81 3.35 -3.59 -3.93
C GLU A 81 2.89 -2.23 -3.38
N PHE A 82 2.27 -1.39 -4.22
CA PHE A 82 1.70 -0.09 -3.85
C PHE A 82 0.18 -0.20 -3.81
N TYR A 83 -0.38 -0.28 -2.61
CA TYR A 83 -1.82 -0.46 -2.41
C TYR A 83 -2.53 0.89 -2.28
N GLY A 84 -3.63 1.06 -3.00
CA GLY A 84 -4.45 2.27 -2.93
C GLY A 84 -3.95 3.46 -3.75
N MET A 85 -2.93 3.26 -4.61
CA MET A 85 -2.25 4.32 -5.37
C MET A 85 -2.50 4.26 -6.89
N GLU A 86 -3.54 3.57 -7.35
CA GLU A 86 -3.82 3.29 -8.76
C GLU A 86 -3.90 4.59 -9.59
N GLU A 87 -4.63 5.60 -9.11
CA GLU A 87 -4.75 6.91 -9.76
C GLU A 87 -3.40 7.66 -9.78
N THR A 88 -2.64 7.65 -8.68
CA THR A 88 -1.31 8.27 -8.58
C THR A 88 -0.30 7.62 -9.53
N ILE A 89 -0.31 6.30 -9.64
CA ILE A 89 0.57 5.56 -10.54
C ILE A 89 0.22 5.85 -12.00
N GLU A 90 -1.07 5.89 -12.38
CA GLU A 90 -1.45 6.26 -13.75
C GLU A 90 -0.99 7.68 -14.10
N MET A 91 -1.05 8.64 -13.16
CA MET A 91 -0.52 9.99 -13.39
C MET A 91 1.00 9.98 -13.62
N ILE A 92 1.76 9.22 -12.82
CA ILE A 92 3.22 9.07 -13.00
C ILE A 92 3.54 8.43 -14.36
N VAL A 93 2.82 7.37 -14.74
CA VAL A 93 3.02 6.72 -16.04
C VAL A 93 2.62 7.65 -17.18
N SER A 94 1.55 8.43 -17.03
CA SER A 94 1.12 9.41 -18.02
C SER A 94 2.18 10.49 -18.23
N PHE A 95 2.80 11.00 -17.15
CA PHE A 95 3.92 11.93 -17.22
C PHE A 95 5.06 11.36 -18.09
N PHE A 96 5.48 10.12 -17.83
CA PHE A 96 6.54 9.49 -18.64
C PHE A 96 6.11 9.25 -20.08
N ARG A 97 4.84 8.87 -20.32
CA ARG A 97 4.29 8.66 -21.66
C ARG A 97 4.34 9.94 -22.48
N HIS A 98 3.92 11.06 -21.92
CA HIS A 98 3.97 12.35 -22.60
C HIS A 98 5.41 12.84 -22.80
N ALA A 99 6.28 12.65 -21.80
CA ALA A 99 7.70 12.99 -21.91
C ALA A 99 8.43 12.15 -22.99
N ALA A 100 8.11 10.86 -23.10
CA ALA A 100 8.62 9.97 -24.16
C ALA A 100 8.18 10.39 -25.56
N GLN A 101 6.96 10.92 -25.69
CA GLN A 101 6.44 11.47 -26.94
C GLN A 101 7.10 12.80 -27.34
N GLY A 102 7.83 13.44 -26.42
CA GLY A 102 8.50 14.73 -26.63
C GLY A 102 7.61 15.94 -26.37
N LEU A 103 6.56 15.78 -25.55
CA LEU A 103 5.68 16.87 -25.10
C LEU A 103 6.31 17.69 -23.96
N GLU A 104 5.57 18.65 -23.43
CA GLU A 104 6.06 19.62 -22.45
C GLU A 104 6.56 18.97 -21.15
N GLU A 105 6.00 17.83 -20.75
CA GLU A 105 6.41 17.06 -19.57
C GLU A 105 7.89 16.66 -19.61
N ARG A 106 8.51 16.57 -20.80
CA ARG A 106 9.96 16.35 -20.95
C ARG A 106 10.79 17.48 -20.32
N LYS A 107 10.26 18.71 -20.29
CA LYS A 107 10.92 19.92 -19.78
C LYS A 107 10.53 20.27 -18.34
N GLN A 108 9.83 19.36 -17.65
CA GLN A 108 9.33 19.58 -16.31
C GLN A 108 9.99 18.66 -15.29
N ILE A 109 10.06 19.14 -14.06
CA ILE A 109 10.46 18.38 -12.88
C ILE A 109 9.25 17.60 -12.39
N LEU A 110 9.36 16.27 -12.30
CA LEU A 110 8.33 15.43 -11.70
C LEU A 110 8.36 15.63 -10.18
N TYR A 111 7.30 16.19 -9.61
CA TYR A 111 7.27 16.52 -8.18
C TYR A 111 6.17 15.76 -7.43
N LEU A 112 6.57 14.92 -6.48
CA LEU A 112 5.66 14.18 -5.62
C LEU A 112 5.35 14.98 -4.35
N LEU A 113 4.09 15.38 -4.20
CA LEU A 113 3.57 16.13 -3.06
C LEU A 113 2.73 15.21 -2.17
N GLY A 114 2.95 15.21 -0.86
CA GLY A 114 2.17 14.35 0.03
C GLY A 114 2.65 14.41 1.47
N PRO A 115 1.91 13.79 2.41
CA PRO A 115 2.32 13.73 3.80
C PRO A 115 3.53 12.84 4.06
N VAL A 116 4.11 12.96 5.25
CA VAL A 116 5.24 12.14 5.70
C VAL A 116 4.81 10.69 5.83
N GLY A 117 5.51 9.75 5.19
CA GLY A 117 5.09 8.35 5.17
C GLY A 117 3.96 8.04 4.16
N GLY A 118 3.59 8.98 3.29
CA GLY A 118 2.65 8.74 2.18
C GLY A 118 3.22 7.86 1.04
N GLY A 119 4.42 7.29 1.17
CA GLY A 119 5.02 6.40 0.16
C GLY A 119 5.78 7.09 -0.98
N LYS A 120 5.99 8.41 -0.93
CA LYS A 120 6.74 9.19 -1.94
C LYS A 120 8.15 8.66 -2.19
N SER A 121 8.94 8.48 -1.13
CA SER A 121 10.31 7.96 -1.24
C SER A 121 10.32 6.50 -1.72
N SER A 122 9.32 5.70 -1.35
CA SER A 122 9.17 4.34 -1.85
C SER A 122 8.88 4.32 -3.36
N LEU A 123 8.04 5.24 -3.86
CA LEU A 123 7.81 5.42 -5.30
C LEU A 123 9.10 5.85 -6.01
N ALA A 124 9.84 6.81 -5.45
CA ALA A 124 11.12 7.25 -5.99
C ALA A 124 12.14 6.11 -6.07
N GLU A 125 12.28 5.30 -5.01
CA GLU A 125 13.12 4.10 -5.03
C GLU A 125 12.68 3.09 -6.07
N ARG A 126 11.37 2.89 -6.24
CA ARG A 126 10.85 1.98 -7.27
C ARG A 126 11.19 2.47 -8.68
N LEU A 127 11.02 3.77 -8.96
CA LEU A 127 11.36 4.36 -10.26
C LEU A 127 12.86 4.24 -10.55
N LYS A 128 13.73 4.48 -9.55
CA LYS A 128 15.17 4.26 -9.70
C LYS A 128 15.50 2.79 -9.97
N ALA A 129 14.85 1.84 -9.28
CA ALA A 129 15.03 0.42 -9.56
C ALA A 129 14.58 0.03 -10.98
N LEU A 130 13.51 0.64 -11.49
CA LEU A 130 13.06 0.42 -12.88
C LEU A 130 14.04 1.01 -13.91
N MET A 131 14.71 2.13 -13.59
CA MET A 131 15.76 2.68 -14.44
C MET A 131 16.98 1.76 -14.58
N GLU A 132 17.25 0.89 -13.60
CA GLU A 132 18.36 -0.09 -13.65
C GLU A 132 18.08 -1.27 -14.61
N VAL A 133 16.85 -1.42 -15.12
CA VAL A 133 16.46 -2.55 -15.99
C VAL A 133 17.05 -2.44 -17.39
N ASN A 134 17.06 -1.23 -17.95
CA ASN A 134 17.48 -0.97 -19.33
C ASN A 134 18.85 -0.27 -19.37
N PRO A 135 19.79 -0.74 -20.21
CA PRO A 135 21.12 -0.14 -20.34
C PRO A 135 21.07 1.23 -21.02
N ILE A 136 22.14 2.00 -20.87
CA ILE A 136 22.42 3.22 -21.63
C ILE A 136 23.70 3.07 -22.45
N TYR A 137 23.84 3.92 -23.46
CA TYR A 137 25.00 3.97 -24.34
C TYR A 137 25.70 5.30 -24.14
N VAL A 138 27.01 5.25 -23.89
CA VAL A 138 27.80 6.42 -23.53
C VAL A 138 29.05 6.54 -24.37
N LEU A 139 29.52 7.76 -24.57
CA LEU A 139 30.79 8.04 -25.24
C LEU A 139 31.99 7.58 -24.41
N LYS A 140 32.99 7.05 -25.11
CA LYS A 140 34.32 6.67 -24.58
C LYS A 140 35.41 7.19 -25.51
N ALA A 141 36.47 7.75 -24.93
CA ALA A 141 37.65 8.21 -25.64
C ALA A 141 38.88 7.52 -25.04
N GLY A 142 39.55 6.66 -25.82
CA GLY A 142 40.64 5.84 -25.29
C GLY A 142 40.17 4.91 -24.17
N ASP A 143 40.76 5.05 -22.99
CA ASP A 143 40.40 4.29 -21.79
C ASP A 143 39.39 5.02 -20.88
N GLU A 144 39.00 6.25 -21.23
CA GLU A 144 38.09 7.07 -20.43
C GLU A 144 36.66 7.03 -20.96
N ILE A 145 35.72 6.68 -20.08
CA ILE A 145 34.29 6.87 -20.33
C ILE A 145 33.92 8.31 -20.01
N SER A 146 33.02 8.91 -20.79
CA SER A 146 32.47 10.24 -20.52
C SER A 146 32.06 10.37 -19.04
N PRO A 147 32.62 11.33 -18.29
CA PRO A 147 32.36 11.46 -16.86
C PRO A 147 30.91 11.88 -16.54
N VAL A 148 30.19 12.41 -17.54
CA VAL A 148 28.79 12.83 -17.47
C VAL A 148 27.86 11.86 -18.21
N PHE A 149 28.32 10.66 -18.57
CA PHE A 149 27.52 9.66 -19.28
C PHE A 149 26.76 10.19 -20.51
N GLU A 150 27.39 11.04 -21.32
CA GLU A 150 26.70 11.67 -22.45
C GLU A 150 26.43 10.69 -23.59
N SER A 151 25.34 10.94 -24.32
CA SER A 151 24.93 10.10 -25.45
C SER A 151 25.84 10.30 -26.65
N PRO A 152 26.22 9.24 -27.39
CA PRO A 152 26.96 9.36 -28.65
C PRO A 152 26.27 10.24 -29.69
N LEU A 153 24.94 10.40 -29.59
CA LEU A 153 24.17 11.25 -30.49
C LEU A 153 24.47 12.75 -30.34
N GLY A 154 25.15 13.16 -29.26
CA GLY A 154 25.61 14.54 -29.08
C GLY A 154 26.65 14.99 -30.11
N LEU A 155 27.35 14.04 -30.78
CA LEU A 155 28.36 14.32 -31.81
C LEU A 155 27.79 14.81 -33.14
N PHE A 156 26.50 14.64 -33.38
CA PHE A 156 25.90 14.87 -34.69
C PHE A 156 25.03 16.12 -34.70
N ASP A 157 25.27 16.97 -35.69
CA ASP A 157 24.48 18.17 -35.92
C ASP A 157 23.08 17.83 -36.51
N PRO A 158 21.98 18.27 -35.87
CA PRO A 158 20.62 17.99 -36.30
C PRO A 158 20.28 18.48 -37.71
N GLU A 159 20.86 19.60 -38.15
CA GLU A 159 20.55 20.22 -39.44
C GLU A 159 21.34 19.56 -40.57
N GLN A 160 22.64 19.36 -40.37
CA GLN A 160 23.55 18.83 -41.39
C GLN A 160 23.50 17.30 -41.49
N MET A 161 23.47 16.60 -40.36
CA MET A 161 23.60 15.14 -40.30
C MET A 161 22.28 14.43 -39.98
N GLY A 162 21.29 15.15 -39.44
CA GLY A 162 19.97 14.61 -39.09
C GLY A 162 19.24 13.90 -40.23
N PRO A 163 19.12 14.46 -41.45
CA PRO A 163 18.47 13.78 -42.57
C PRO A 163 19.10 12.43 -42.91
N LEU A 164 20.43 12.36 -42.90
CA LEU A 164 21.19 11.16 -43.22
C LEU A 164 21.02 10.07 -42.14
N LEU A 165 21.05 10.47 -40.86
CA LEU A 165 20.88 9.56 -39.73
C LEU A 165 19.47 8.96 -39.68
N GLU A 166 18.47 9.77 -40.01
CA GLU A 166 17.07 9.35 -40.08
C GLU A 166 16.84 8.37 -41.23
N GLU A 167 17.35 8.66 -42.44
CA GLU A 167 17.21 7.78 -43.60
C GLU A 167 17.98 6.45 -43.44
N ARG A 168 19.23 6.52 -42.96
CA ARG A 168 20.14 5.36 -42.97
C ARG A 168 20.01 4.47 -41.74
N TYR A 169 19.77 5.07 -40.57
CA TYR A 169 19.75 4.37 -39.28
C TYR A 169 18.43 4.49 -38.53
N GLY A 170 17.43 5.19 -39.08
CA GLY A 170 16.11 5.34 -38.45
C GLY A 170 16.10 6.21 -37.20
N ILE A 171 17.17 6.99 -36.95
CA ILE A 171 17.29 7.84 -35.76
C ILE A 171 16.54 9.15 -36.01
N PRO A 172 15.47 9.46 -35.28
CA PRO A 172 14.71 10.69 -35.51
C PRO A 172 15.52 11.94 -35.17
N ARG A 173 15.42 13.00 -35.98
CA ARG A 173 16.19 14.25 -35.77
C ARG A 173 16.01 14.87 -34.39
N ARG A 174 14.83 14.74 -33.79
CA ARG A 174 14.50 15.19 -32.42
C ARG A 174 15.37 14.56 -31.31
N ARG A 175 16.14 13.52 -31.63
CA ARG A 175 17.10 12.86 -30.73
C ARG A 175 18.47 13.53 -30.70
N LEU A 176 18.79 14.27 -31.76
CA LEU A 176 20.07 14.91 -31.91
C LEU A 176 20.02 16.23 -31.15
N THR A 177 20.96 16.43 -30.23
CA THR A 177 21.05 17.65 -29.42
C THR A 177 22.15 18.58 -29.88
N ASN A 178 23.19 18.07 -30.57
CA ASN A 178 24.46 18.78 -30.83
C ASN A 178 25.12 19.40 -29.58
N LEU A 179 24.85 18.84 -28.40
CA LEU A 179 25.37 19.32 -27.13
C LEU A 179 26.44 18.36 -26.65
N LEU A 180 27.70 18.73 -26.86
CA LEU A 180 28.87 18.02 -26.35
C LEU A 180 29.28 18.61 -25.01
N SER A 181 29.67 17.73 -24.09
CA SER A 181 30.27 18.20 -22.83
C SER A 181 31.64 18.84 -23.07
N PRO A 182 32.14 19.68 -22.14
CA PRO A 182 33.50 20.22 -22.22
C PRO A 182 34.58 19.13 -22.33
N TRP A 183 34.35 17.97 -21.69
CA TRP A 183 35.23 16.80 -21.82
C TRP A 183 35.21 16.26 -23.26
N ALA A 184 34.03 16.08 -23.86
CA ALA A 184 33.93 15.57 -25.23
C ALA A 184 34.49 16.55 -26.27
N ILE A 185 34.32 17.85 -26.07
CA ILE A 185 34.92 18.89 -26.92
C ILE A 185 36.45 18.79 -26.88
N LYS A 186 37.06 18.70 -25.69
CA LYS A 186 38.50 18.54 -25.55
C LYS A 186 39.01 17.29 -26.28
N ARG A 187 38.32 16.15 -26.13
CA ARG A 187 38.67 14.90 -26.81
C ARG A 187 38.49 15.00 -28.33
N LEU A 188 37.46 15.70 -28.81
CA LEU A 188 37.25 15.94 -30.24
C LEU A 188 38.39 16.76 -30.86
N ASP A 189 38.87 17.79 -30.15
CA ASP A 189 40.02 18.60 -30.56
C ASP A 189 41.32 17.78 -30.59
N GLU A 190 41.57 16.97 -29.55
CA GLU A 190 42.70 16.02 -29.50
C GLU A 190 42.66 15.01 -30.66
N PHE A 191 41.46 14.60 -31.06
CA PHE A 191 41.23 13.72 -32.21
C PHE A 191 41.28 14.45 -33.55
N LYS A 192 41.43 15.78 -33.56
CA LYS A 192 41.43 16.64 -34.76
C LYS A 192 40.12 16.55 -35.55
N GLY A 193 38.99 16.42 -34.85
CA GLY A 193 37.65 16.30 -35.43
C GLY A 193 37.30 14.89 -35.93
N ASP A 194 38.18 13.90 -35.78
CA ASP A 194 37.90 12.52 -36.21
C ASP A 194 37.02 11.79 -35.18
N ILE A 195 35.70 11.85 -35.40
CA ILE A 195 34.72 11.20 -34.53
C ILE A 195 34.83 9.67 -34.51
N SER A 196 35.52 9.05 -35.49
CA SER A 196 35.68 7.59 -35.55
C SER A 196 36.58 7.04 -34.43
N LYS A 197 37.38 7.91 -33.80
CA LYS A 197 38.19 7.57 -32.62
C LYS A 197 37.38 7.46 -31.34
N PHE A 198 36.16 7.97 -31.30
CA PHE A 198 35.25 7.71 -30.20
C PHE A 198 34.71 6.27 -30.30
N ARG A 199 34.59 5.65 -29.13
CA ARG A 199 33.92 4.36 -28.95
C ARG A 199 32.66 4.57 -28.12
N VAL A 200 31.76 3.60 -28.21
CA VAL A 200 30.52 3.59 -27.44
C VAL A 200 30.56 2.43 -26.46
N VAL A 201 30.23 2.70 -25.21
CA VAL A 201 30.14 1.67 -24.17
C VAL A 201 28.69 1.53 -23.73
N LYS A 202 28.22 0.29 -23.71
CA LYS A 202 26.96 -0.08 -23.08
C LYS A 202 27.20 -0.22 -21.58
N ILE A 203 26.56 0.63 -20.79
CA ILE A 203 26.62 0.58 -19.32
C ILE A 203 25.22 0.44 -18.73
N ASN A 204 25.10 -0.24 -17.60
CA ASN A 204 23.83 -0.33 -16.88
C ASN A 204 23.73 0.79 -15.85
N PRO A 205 22.62 1.55 -15.81
CA PRO A 205 22.34 2.46 -14.71
C PRO A 205 22.44 1.74 -13.36
N SER A 206 22.94 2.45 -12.35
CA SER A 206 23.18 1.89 -11.03
C SER A 206 23.08 2.93 -9.94
N ARG A 207 22.19 2.70 -8.97
CA ARG A 207 22.09 3.49 -7.74
C ARG A 207 23.38 3.40 -6.91
N LEU A 208 23.93 2.19 -6.77
CA LEU A 208 25.09 1.93 -5.91
C LEU A 208 26.37 2.58 -6.45
N ARG A 209 26.55 2.58 -7.78
CA ARG A 209 27.73 3.20 -8.43
C ARG A 209 27.48 4.64 -8.88
N GLN A 210 26.29 5.17 -8.61
CA GLN A 210 25.82 6.46 -9.10
C GLN A 210 26.03 6.64 -10.61
N ILE A 211 25.64 5.64 -11.41
CA ILE A 211 25.72 5.65 -12.87
C ILE A 211 24.33 5.96 -13.41
N ALA A 212 24.16 7.11 -14.05
CA ALA A 212 22.88 7.66 -14.53
C ALA A 212 21.78 7.80 -13.47
N ILE A 213 22.03 7.42 -12.21
CA ILE A 213 21.09 7.53 -11.11
C ILE A 213 21.81 8.21 -9.95
N ALA A 214 21.33 9.38 -9.56
CA ALA A 214 21.89 10.13 -8.45
C ALA A 214 20.80 10.58 -7.47
N LYS A 215 21.21 10.77 -6.22
CA LYS A 215 20.37 11.31 -5.16
C LYS A 215 21.07 12.51 -4.56
N THR A 216 20.37 13.63 -4.48
CA THR A 216 20.84 14.88 -3.87
C THR A 216 19.88 15.26 -2.75
N GLU A 217 20.44 15.65 -1.62
CA GLU A 217 19.71 16.12 -0.45
C GLU A 217 20.18 17.54 -0.11
N PRO A 218 19.31 18.36 0.50
CA PRO A 218 19.70 19.67 0.94
C PRO A 218 20.74 19.56 2.08
N GLY A 219 21.85 20.26 1.93
CA GLY A 219 22.82 20.49 3.01
C GLY A 219 22.35 21.61 3.94
N ASP A 220 23.14 21.91 4.98
CA ASP A 220 22.88 23.08 5.82
C ASP A 220 22.95 24.38 4.99
N GLU A 221 22.02 25.32 5.22
CA GLU A 221 21.95 26.60 4.47
C GLU A 221 23.28 27.36 4.40
N ASN A 222 24.14 27.20 5.41
CA ASN A 222 25.44 27.87 5.50
C ASN A 222 26.57 27.16 4.74
N ASN A 223 26.45 25.86 4.48
CA ASN A 223 27.50 25.03 3.87
C ASN A 223 27.07 24.38 2.55
N GLN A 224 25.85 24.66 2.09
CA GLN A 224 25.33 24.06 0.89
C GLN A 224 25.84 24.80 -0.35
N ASP A 225 26.70 24.11 -1.09
CA ASP A 225 27.29 24.58 -2.33
C ASP A 225 26.57 23.96 -3.55
N ILE A 226 26.39 24.77 -4.59
CA ILE A 226 25.80 24.37 -5.88
C ILE A 226 26.57 23.21 -6.53
N SER A 227 27.84 23.04 -6.14
CA SER A 227 28.71 21.96 -6.58
C SER A 227 28.15 20.55 -6.34
N SER A 228 27.27 20.39 -5.36
CA SER A 228 26.55 19.13 -5.12
C SER A 228 25.63 18.72 -6.29
N LEU A 229 25.17 19.68 -7.11
CA LEU A 229 24.39 19.43 -8.32
C LEU A 229 25.25 19.43 -9.57
N VAL A 230 26.14 20.42 -9.73
CA VAL A 230 26.79 20.69 -11.02
C VAL A 230 28.25 20.19 -11.11
N GLY A 231 28.86 19.83 -9.98
CA GLY A 231 30.28 19.45 -9.87
C GLY A 231 31.15 20.59 -9.37
N LYS A 232 32.47 20.35 -9.25
CA LYS A 232 33.45 21.38 -8.87
C LYS A 232 34.81 21.12 -9.47
N VAL A 233 35.66 22.14 -9.49
CA VAL A 233 37.07 21.98 -9.87
C VAL A 233 37.82 21.16 -8.81
N ASP A 234 38.63 20.20 -9.25
CA ASP A 234 39.52 19.43 -8.36
C ASP A 234 40.83 20.19 -8.14
N ILE A 235 40.99 20.73 -6.93
CA ILE A 235 42.16 21.52 -6.52
C ILE A 235 43.47 20.75 -6.73
N ARG A 236 43.46 19.41 -6.60
CA ARG A 236 44.67 18.59 -6.76
C ARG A 236 45.18 18.58 -8.21
N LYS A 237 44.27 18.74 -9.17
CA LYS A 237 44.62 18.75 -10.60
C LYS A 237 45.12 20.12 -11.07
N LEU A 238 44.84 21.19 -10.31
CA LEU A 238 45.27 22.55 -10.63
C LEU A 238 46.77 22.79 -10.58
N GLU A 239 47.55 21.87 -9.98
CA GLU A 239 49.01 21.92 -10.07
C GLU A 239 49.51 21.67 -11.50
N THR A 240 48.74 20.95 -12.32
CA THR A 240 49.15 20.52 -13.66
C THR A 240 48.23 21.01 -14.78
N LEU A 241 46.98 21.33 -14.46
CA LEU A 241 45.95 21.72 -15.42
C LEU A 241 45.38 23.10 -15.07
N SER A 242 44.93 23.84 -16.08
CA SER A 242 44.24 25.11 -15.88
C SER A 242 42.90 24.92 -15.16
N GLN A 243 42.44 25.94 -14.44
CA GLN A 243 41.10 25.94 -13.81
C GLN A 243 39.96 25.75 -14.82
N ALA A 244 40.14 26.22 -16.05
CA ALA A 244 39.16 26.06 -17.13
C ALA A 244 39.33 24.74 -17.89
N ASP A 245 40.31 23.90 -17.55
CA ASP A 245 40.52 22.62 -18.22
C ASP A 245 39.44 21.60 -17.79
N PRO A 246 38.69 21.02 -18.75
CA PRO A 246 37.68 19.99 -18.46
C PRO A 246 38.21 18.80 -17.64
N ASP A 247 39.47 18.42 -17.80
CA ASP A 247 40.07 17.29 -17.08
C ASP A 247 40.40 17.64 -15.61
N ALA A 248 40.49 18.93 -15.28
CA ALA A 248 40.60 19.41 -13.89
C ALA A 248 39.24 19.44 -13.18
N TYR A 249 38.13 19.25 -13.91
CA TYR A 249 36.78 19.30 -13.36
C TYR A 249 36.36 17.96 -12.76
N SER A 250 35.86 17.99 -11.52
CA SER A 250 35.20 16.86 -10.87
C SER A 250 33.70 16.87 -11.19
N TYR A 251 33.32 16.05 -12.16
CA TYR A 251 31.94 15.78 -12.58
C TYR A 251 31.19 14.88 -11.57
N SER A 252 31.21 15.26 -10.29
CA SER A 252 30.64 14.51 -9.18
C SER A 252 29.25 15.00 -8.75
N GLY A 253 28.72 16.05 -9.37
CA GLY A 253 27.41 16.61 -9.04
C GLY A 253 26.26 15.71 -9.46
N GLY A 254 25.11 15.88 -8.81
CA GLY A 254 23.89 15.11 -9.09
C GLY A 254 23.48 15.11 -10.55
N LEU A 255 23.50 16.28 -11.22
CA LEU A 255 23.18 16.39 -12.65
C LEU A 255 24.22 15.70 -13.54
N ASN A 256 25.50 15.72 -13.16
CA ASN A 256 26.56 15.02 -13.91
C ASN A 256 26.32 13.51 -13.87
N ARG A 257 26.02 12.99 -12.68
CA ARG A 257 25.88 11.55 -12.43
C ARG A 257 24.52 10.98 -12.83
N ALA A 258 23.50 11.82 -12.99
CA ALA A 258 22.14 11.42 -13.37
C ALA A 258 21.82 11.58 -14.86
N ASN A 259 22.76 12.05 -15.68
CA ASN A 259 22.53 12.19 -17.11
C ASN A 259 22.11 10.85 -17.74
N GLN A 260 21.17 10.90 -18.69
CA GLN A 260 20.49 9.74 -19.26
C GLN A 260 19.72 8.85 -18.25
N GLY A 261 19.51 9.27 -16.99
CA GLY A 261 18.71 8.48 -16.05
C GLY A 261 17.85 9.34 -15.13
N ILE A 262 18.00 9.21 -13.81
CA ILE A 262 17.14 9.88 -12.81
C ILE A 262 17.99 10.61 -11.77
N LEU A 263 17.72 11.89 -11.57
CA LEU A 263 18.14 12.66 -10.40
C LEU A 263 16.98 12.72 -9.41
N GLU A 264 17.15 12.15 -8.22
CA GLU A 264 16.23 12.38 -7.10
C GLU A 264 16.72 13.56 -6.26
N PHE A 265 15.92 14.61 -6.14
CA PHE A 265 16.14 15.72 -5.22
C PHE A 265 15.16 15.63 -4.04
N VAL A 266 15.65 15.14 -2.91
CA VAL A 266 14.87 15.02 -1.67
C VAL A 266 14.66 16.38 -1.05
N GLU A 267 13.43 16.72 -0.62
CA GLU A 267 13.13 17.98 0.10
C GLU A 267 13.68 19.22 -0.61
N MET A 268 13.53 19.26 -1.94
CA MET A 268 14.12 20.28 -2.84
C MET A 268 13.91 21.73 -2.37
N PHE A 269 12.78 22.05 -1.74
CA PHE A 269 12.46 23.41 -1.31
C PHE A 269 13.13 23.86 -0.02
N LYS A 270 13.85 22.98 0.69
CA LYS A 270 14.76 23.40 1.76
C LYS A 270 16.06 23.99 1.21
N ALA A 271 16.39 23.70 -0.06
CA ALA A 271 17.58 24.26 -0.68
C ALA A 271 17.36 25.74 -1.05
N PRO A 272 18.41 26.58 -0.98
CA PRO A 272 18.33 27.97 -1.45
C PRO A 272 17.92 28.05 -2.92
N ILE A 273 17.07 29.02 -3.29
CA ILE A 273 16.54 29.19 -4.66
C ILE A 273 17.67 29.22 -5.71
N LYS A 274 18.81 29.84 -5.39
CA LYS A 274 19.97 29.92 -6.31
C LYS A 274 20.48 28.54 -6.75
N MET A 275 20.37 27.55 -5.87
CA MET A 275 20.78 26.18 -6.15
C MET A 275 19.83 25.46 -7.09
N LEU A 276 18.58 25.92 -7.21
CA LEU A 276 17.59 25.30 -8.07
C LEU A 276 17.73 25.77 -9.54
N HIS A 277 18.40 26.89 -9.82
CA HIS A 277 18.53 27.43 -11.18
C HIS A 277 19.12 26.46 -12.21
N PRO A 278 20.18 25.67 -11.90
CA PRO A 278 20.68 24.66 -12.83
C PRO A 278 19.66 23.60 -13.22
N LEU A 279 18.66 23.33 -12.38
CA LEU A 279 17.59 22.38 -12.71
C LEU A 279 16.69 22.94 -13.83
N LEU A 280 16.43 24.26 -13.83
CA LEU A 280 15.62 24.91 -14.86
C LEU A 280 16.32 24.89 -16.22
N THR A 281 17.61 25.22 -16.25
CA THR A 281 18.38 25.16 -17.50
C THR A 281 18.47 23.71 -17.98
N ALA A 282 18.68 22.76 -17.05
CA ALA A 282 18.77 21.34 -17.39
C ALA A 282 17.48 20.79 -18.02
N THR A 283 16.30 21.19 -17.55
CA THR A 283 15.04 20.73 -18.15
C THR A 283 14.65 21.53 -19.40
N GLN A 284 14.95 22.83 -19.46
CA GLN A 284 14.55 23.72 -20.56
C GLN A 284 15.46 23.58 -21.80
N GLU A 285 16.77 23.60 -21.58
CA GLU A 285 17.80 23.66 -22.63
C GLU A 285 18.53 22.33 -22.82
N SER A 286 18.19 21.30 -22.02
CA SER A 286 18.89 20.01 -21.98
C SER A 286 20.40 20.17 -21.68
N ASN A 287 20.78 21.25 -20.97
CA ASN A 287 22.14 21.50 -20.51
C ASN A 287 22.15 22.35 -19.23
N TYR A 288 23.27 22.39 -18.53
CA TYR A 288 23.47 23.29 -17.40
C TYR A 288 24.93 23.75 -17.35
N VAL A 289 25.17 24.88 -16.69
CA VAL A 289 26.52 25.42 -16.50
C VAL A 289 27.12 24.83 -15.23
N GLY A 290 28.38 24.42 -15.31
CA GLY A 290 29.14 23.98 -14.14
C GLY A 290 29.47 25.14 -13.18
N THR A 291 30.20 24.83 -12.12
CA THR A 291 30.89 25.86 -11.32
C THR A 291 32.06 26.44 -12.10
N GLU A 292 32.39 27.72 -11.86
CA GLU A 292 33.49 28.42 -12.52
C GLU A 292 33.30 28.53 -14.06
N ASN A 293 34.33 28.99 -14.79
CA ASN A 293 34.29 29.15 -16.24
C ASN A 293 34.44 27.82 -17.00
N ILE A 294 33.57 26.85 -16.74
CA ILE A 294 33.45 25.65 -17.58
C ILE A 294 32.23 25.76 -18.50
N GLY A 295 32.35 25.25 -19.72
CA GLY A 295 31.26 25.28 -20.71
C GLY A 295 30.02 24.49 -20.28
N SER A 296 28.93 24.65 -21.04
CA SER A 296 27.67 23.95 -20.77
C SER A 296 27.82 22.43 -20.84
N ILE A 297 27.22 21.73 -19.88
CA ILE A 297 27.24 20.28 -19.74
C ILE A 297 25.87 19.73 -20.15
N PRO A 298 25.79 18.73 -21.06
CA PRO A 298 24.52 18.18 -21.51
C PRO A 298 23.80 17.39 -20.41
N PHE A 299 22.47 17.50 -20.38
CA PHE A 299 21.60 16.74 -19.48
C PHE A 299 20.34 16.27 -20.21
N ASN A 300 20.20 14.95 -20.33
CA ASN A 300 19.06 14.25 -20.94
C ASN A 300 18.40 13.26 -19.96
N GLY A 301 18.45 13.58 -18.66
CA GLY A 301 17.85 12.79 -17.59
C GLY A 301 16.46 13.29 -17.16
N ILE A 302 15.89 12.60 -16.17
CA ILE A 302 14.65 12.98 -15.49
C ILE A 302 15.01 13.56 -14.13
N ILE A 303 14.39 14.67 -13.76
CA ILE A 303 14.49 15.24 -12.41
C ILE A 303 13.22 14.87 -11.64
N LEU A 304 13.39 14.13 -10.56
CA LEU A 304 12.34 13.73 -9.63
C LEU A 304 12.56 14.45 -8.30
N ALA A 305 11.59 15.22 -7.85
CA ALA A 305 11.62 15.86 -6.55
C ALA A 305 10.45 15.40 -5.68
N HIS A 306 10.60 15.47 -4.36
CA HIS A 306 9.49 15.26 -3.43
C HIS A 306 9.68 16.07 -2.17
N SER A 307 8.58 16.56 -1.60
CA SER A 307 8.61 17.32 -0.36
C SER A 307 7.26 17.21 0.39
N ASN A 308 7.14 17.89 1.53
CA ASN A 308 5.90 17.95 2.30
C ASN A 308 4.99 19.11 1.85
N GLU A 309 3.78 19.18 2.40
CA GLU A 309 2.82 20.19 2.02
C GLU A 309 3.18 21.59 2.53
N ALA A 310 3.70 21.71 3.74
CA ALA A 310 4.09 23.00 4.32
C ALA A 310 5.18 23.70 3.49
N GLU A 311 6.18 22.95 3.05
CA GLU A 311 7.26 23.43 2.18
C GLU A 311 6.73 23.88 0.82
N TRP A 312 5.86 23.08 0.21
CA TRP A 312 5.22 23.45 -1.06
C TRP A 312 4.38 24.72 -0.96
N GLN A 313 3.56 24.85 0.09
CA GLN A 313 2.71 26.04 0.29
C GLN A 313 3.56 27.29 0.50
N SER A 314 4.62 27.18 1.32
CA SER A 314 5.57 28.27 1.53
C SER A 314 6.25 28.67 0.22
N PHE A 315 6.77 27.69 -0.54
CA PHE A 315 7.44 27.92 -1.81
C PHE A 315 6.51 28.54 -2.86
N ARG A 316 5.27 28.05 -2.97
CA ARG A 316 4.25 28.52 -3.91
C ARG A 316 3.77 29.93 -3.60
N SER A 317 3.70 30.30 -2.32
CA SER A 317 3.23 31.63 -1.90
C SER A 317 4.19 32.77 -2.30
N ASN A 318 5.46 32.44 -2.56
CA ASN A 318 6.48 33.41 -2.92
C ASN A 318 6.47 33.70 -4.44
N LYS A 319 6.10 34.92 -4.83
CA LYS A 319 6.03 35.37 -6.24
C LYS A 319 7.37 35.26 -6.99
N ASN A 320 8.51 35.34 -6.29
CA ASN A 320 9.81 35.19 -6.94
C ASN A 320 10.04 33.79 -7.51
N ASN A 321 9.23 32.80 -7.09
CA ASN A 321 9.34 31.42 -7.52
C ASN A 321 8.41 31.07 -8.69
N GLU A 322 7.66 32.03 -9.25
CA GLU A 322 6.67 31.79 -10.31
C GLU A 322 7.25 31.03 -11.51
N ALA A 323 8.44 31.42 -11.95
CA ALA A 323 9.15 30.73 -13.04
C ALA A 323 9.51 29.27 -12.73
N PHE A 324 9.74 28.92 -11.46
CA PHE A 324 9.97 27.54 -11.04
C PHE A 324 8.68 26.73 -10.99
N ILE A 325 7.59 27.35 -10.53
CA ILE A 325 6.30 26.67 -10.38
C ILE A 325 5.77 26.16 -11.73
N ASP A 326 5.94 26.95 -12.79
CA ASP A 326 5.55 26.57 -14.16
C ASP A 326 6.30 25.33 -14.69
N ARG A 327 7.48 25.04 -14.12
CA ARG A 327 8.35 23.92 -14.52
C ARG A 327 8.21 22.69 -13.66
N ILE A 328 7.23 22.67 -12.76
CA ILE A 328 7.01 21.57 -11.84
C ILE A 328 5.70 20.87 -12.19
N TYR A 329 5.79 19.58 -12.51
CA TYR A 329 4.63 18.72 -12.67
C TYR A 329 4.26 18.09 -11.33
N VAL A 330 3.24 18.64 -10.67
CA VAL A 330 2.82 18.23 -9.31
C VAL A 330 1.93 17.00 -9.38
N ILE A 331 2.35 15.91 -8.72
CA ILE A 331 1.52 14.73 -8.46
C ILE A 331 1.29 14.59 -6.97
N LYS A 332 0.02 14.57 -6.55
CA LYS A 332 -0.34 14.31 -5.15
C LYS A 332 -0.27 12.82 -4.84
N VAL A 333 0.29 12.52 -3.67
CA VAL A 333 0.44 11.17 -3.11
C VAL A 333 -0.19 11.18 -1.71
N PRO A 334 -1.53 11.12 -1.61
CA PRO A 334 -2.23 11.08 -0.33
C PRO A 334 -2.02 9.72 0.36
N TYR A 335 -2.38 9.66 1.64
CA TYR A 335 -2.49 8.38 2.32
C TYR A 335 -3.62 7.51 1.75
N CYS A 336 -3.54 6.20 1.98
CA CYS A 336 -4.62 5.30 1.61
C CYS A 336 -5.88 5.63 2.42
N LEU A 337 -7.01 5.75 1.71
CA LEU A 337 -8.33 6.04 2.28
C LEU A 337 -9.24 4.80 2.28
N ARG A 338 -8.72 3.63 1.89
CA ARG A 338 -9.45 2.37 1.85
C ARG A 338 -8.89 1.41 2.87
N VAL A 339 -9.77 0.82 3.67
CA VAL A 339 -9.39 -0.03 4.81
C VAL A 339 -8.72 -1.31 4.32
N THR A 340 -9.26 -1.94 3.27
CA THR A 340 -8.70 -3.19 2.75
C THR A 340 -7.29 -2.97 2.18
N GLU A 341 -7.05 -1.87 1.47
CA GLU A 341 -5.73 -1.56 0.92
C GLU A 341 -4.75 -1.13 2.01
N GLU A 342 -5.18 -0.38 3.03
CA GLU A 342 -4.33 -0.03 4.18
C GLU A 342 -3.93 -1.28 4.99
N GLN A 343 -4.83 -2.26 5.15
CA GLN A 343 -4.50 -3.54 5.77
C GLN A 343 -3.38 -4.26 5.03
N LYS A 344 -3.43 -4.30 3.68
CA LYS A 344 -2.37 -4.91 2.85
C LYS A 344 -1.02 -4.21 3.02
N ILE A 345 -1.01 -2.91 3.28
CA ILE A 345 0.23 -2.18 3.60
C ILE A 345 0.84 -2.74 4.89
N TYR A 346 0.04 -2.99 5.92
CA TYR A 346 0.55 -3.56 7.18
C TYR A 346 0.97 -5.02 7.04
N GLU A 347 0.23 -5.82 6.28
CA GLU A 347 0.61 -7.21 5.97
C GLU A 347 1.97 -7.26 5.24
N LYS A 348 2.18 -6.37 4.26
CA LYS A 348 3.47 -6.22 3.58
C LYS A 348 4.59 -5.89 4.57
N LEU A 349 4.37 -4.92 5.46
CA LEU A 349 5.36 -4.50 6.45
C LEU A 349 5.72 -5.64 7.41
N ILE A 350 4.72 -6.37 7.93
CA ILE A 350 4.93 -7.53 8.81
C ILE A 350 5.70 -8.62 8.07
N ARG A 351 5.32 -8.95 6.84
CA ARG A 351 5.98 -9.98 6.02
C ARG A 351 7.46 -9.70 5.79
N SER A 352 7.86 -8.43 5.78
CA SER A 352 9.25 -7.99 5.66
C SER A 352 10.04 -7.97 6.99
N SER A 353 9.45 -8.45 8.09
CA SER A 353 10.03 -8.40 9.44
C SER A 353 10.05 -9.78 10.12
N GLU A 354 10.77 -9.90 11.24
CA GLU A 354 10.75 -11.13 12.07
C GLU A 354 9.36 -11.42 12.68
N LEU A 355 8.46 -10.43 12.68
CA LEU A 355 7.07 -10.60 13.14
C LEU A 355 6.22 -11.43 12.17
N ALA A 356 6.73 -11.78 10.97
CA ALA A 356 5.99 -12.58 10.00
C ALA A 356 5.52 -13.95 10.52
N GLY A 357 6.27 -14.53 11.48
CA GLY A 357 5.89 -15.79 12.13
C GLY A 357 5.16 -15.62 13.46
N ALA A 358 4.98 -14.39 13.94
CA ALA A 358 4.35 -14.12 15.25
C ALA A 358 2.83 -14.25 15.16
N PRO A 359 2.16 -14.86 16.16
CA PRO A 359 0.70 -14.93 16.19
C PRO A 359 0.06 -13.53 16.15
N CYS A 360 -0.88 -13.33 15.23
CA CYS A 360 -1.64 -12.10 15.09
C CYS A 360 -3.12 -12.46 15.11
N ALA A 361 -3.82 -12.03 16.15
CA ALA A 361 -5.24 -12.32 16.29
C ALA A 361 -6.04 -11.70 15.14
N PRO A 362 -7.13 -12.34 14.69
CA PRO A 362 -8.06 -11.79 13.72
C PRO A 362 -8.51 -10.36 14.05
N ALA A 363 -8.83 -9.58 13.01
CA ALA A 363 -9.23 -8.17 13.09
C ALA A 363 -8.19 -7.18 13.65
N THR A 364 -6.99 -7.61 14.06
CA THR A 364 -5.95 -6.69 14.59
C THR A 364 -5.48 -5.69 13.53
N LEU A 365 -5.07 -6.17 12.35
CA LEU A 365 -4.60 -5.30 11.27
C LEU A 365 -5.74 -4.46 10.70
N GLU A 366 -6.93 -5.06 10.58
CA GLU A 366 -8.14 -4.37 10.13
C GLU A 366 -8.53 -3.23 11.08
N MET A 367 -8.45 -3.43 12.40
CA MET A 367 -8.73 -2.40 13.40
C MET A 367 -7.76 -1.22 13.28
N LEU A 368 -6.47 -1.50 13.12
CA LEU A 368 -5.46 -0.45 12.91
C LEU A 368 -5.70 0.29 11.58
N ALA A 369 -6.11 -0.44 10.53
CA ALA A 369 -6.39 0.14 9.22
C ALA A 369 -7.62 1.05 9.28
N ARG A 370 -8.69 0.61 9.94
CA ARG A 370 -9.89 1.42 10.21
C ARG A 370 -9.55 2.69 10.96
N PHE A 371 -8.78 2.58 12.05
CA PHE A 371 -8.34 3.75 12.83
C PHE A 371 -7.56 4.74 11.94
N SER A 372 -6.59 4.23 11.18
CA SER A 372 -5.74 5.06 10.34
C SER A 372 -6.53 5.76 9.24
N VAL A 373 -7.45 5.06 8.56
CA VAL A 373 -8.34 5.66 7.56
C VAL A 373 -9.27 6.70 8.19
N LEU A 374 -9.91 6.41 9.33
CA LEU A 374 -10.79 7.37 10.04
C LEU A 374 -10.05 8.68 10.36
N SER A 375 -8.77 8.59 10.74
CA SER A 375 -7.95 9.77 11.04
C SER A 375 -7.65 10.66 9.82
N ARG A 376 -7.75 10.11 8.60
CA ARG A 376 -7.38 10.76 7.33
C ARG A 376 -8.57 11.34 6.56
N LEU A 377 -9.78 10.95 6.95
CA LEU A 377 -11.01 11.43 6.34
C LEU A 377 -11.36 12.82 6.83
N ARG A 378 -11.90 13.65 5.92
CA ARG A 378 -12.49 14.95 6.30
C ARG A 378 -13.93 14.80 6.76
N PRO A 379 -14.39 15.61 7.73
CA PRO A 379 -15.78 15.57 8.20
C PRO A 379 -16.73 15.90 7.05
N HIS A 380 -17.93 15.32 7.09
CA HIS A 380 -19.01 15.62 6.16
C HIS A 380 -20.23 16.06 6.97
N GLU A 381 -20.89 17.15 6.57
CA GLU A 381 -21.98 17.76 7.35
C GLU A 381 -23.13 16.79 7.64
N ASN A 382 -23.46 15.96 6.66
CA ASN A 382 -24.65 15.10 6.71
C ASN A 382 -24.34 13.61 6.95
N SER A 383 -23.09 13.21 7.26
CA SER A 383 -22.71 11.80 7.41
C SER A 383 -21.62 11.62 8.45
N ASN A 384 -21.70 10.55 9.23
CA ASN A 384 -20.63 10.18 10.17
C ASN A 384 -19.38 9.65 9.43
N PHE A 385 -18.25 9.61 10.14
CA PHE A 385 -16.96 9.14 9.60
C PHE A 385 -16.98 7.64 9.26
N TYR A 386 -17.64 6.82 10.07
CA TYR A 386 -17.62 5.37 9.90
C TYR A 386 -18.33 4.92 8.61
N SER A 387 -19.50 5.50 8.31
CA SER A 387 -20.22 5.27 7.07
C SER A 387 -19.42 5.77 5.87
N LYS A 388 -18.79 6.95 5.97
CA LYS A 388 -17.90 7.45 4.93
C LYS A 388 -16.75 6.48 4.66
N MET A 389 -16.04 6.01 5.69
CA MET A 389 -14.95 5.03 5.57
C MET A 389 -15.38 3.77 4.81
N ARG A 390 -16.53 3.20 5.16
CA ARG A 390 -17.06 1.98 4.50
C ARG A 390 -17.42 2.23 3.03
N VAL A 391 -17.97 3.40 2.70
CA VAL A 391 -18.25 3.77 1.30
C VAL A 391 -16.96 3.91 0.48
N TYR A 392 -15.88 4.47 1.07
CA TYR A 392 -14.57 4.52 0.41
C TYR A 392 -14.02 3.12 0.15
N ASP A 393 -14.25 2.18 1.08
CA ASP A 393 -13.85 0.78 0.92
C ASP A 393 -14.76 -0.02 -0.05
N GLY A 394 -15.74 0.63 -0.69
CA GLY A 394 -16.61 0.03 -1.69
C GLY A 394 -17.81 -0.74 -1.12
N GLU A 395 -18.18 -0.50 0.14
CA GLU A 395 -19.37 -1.09 0.75
C GLU A 395 -20.66 -0.34 0.34
N SER A 396 -21.78 -1.06 0.27
CA SER A 396 -23.09 -0.45 0.04
C SER A 396 -23.82 -0.23 1.36
N LEU A 397 -24.11 1.02 1.69
CA LEU A 397 -24.76 1.39 2.96
C LEU A 397 -26.21 1.85 2.81
N ARG A 398 -26.81 1.75 1.62
CA ARG A 398 -28.16 2.31 1.37
C ARG A 398 -29.24 1.76 2.32
N GLU A 399 -29.11 0.51 2.73
CA GLU A 399 -30.06 -0.16 3.63
C GLU A 399 -29.67 -0.03 5.12
N VAL A 400 -28.41 0.26 5.41
CA VAL A 400 -27.85 0.28 6.78
C VAL A 400 -27.84 1.68 7.37
N ASP A 401 -27.51 2.69 6.55
CA ASP A 401 -27.44 4.09 6.97
C ASP A 401 -28.02 5.00 5.87
N PRO A 402 -29.26 5.48 6.04
CA PRO A 402 -29.90 6.41 5.08
C PRO A 402 -29.17 7.74 4.92
N ARG A 403 -28.28 8.11 5.85
CA ARG A 403 -27.48 9.34 5.77
C ARG A 403 -26.20 9.16 4.95
N ALA A 404 -25.82 7.92 4.64
CA ALA A 404 -24.65 7.64 3.81
C ALA A 404 -24.82 8.20 2.39
N ARG A 405 -23.76 8.85 1.90
CA ARG A 405 -23.72 9.49 0.58
C ARG A 405 -22.95 8.64 -0.42
N SER A 406 -23.04 9.03 -1.69
CA SER A 406 -22.27 8.36 -2.75
C SER A 406 -20.78 8.69 -2.62
N LEU A 407 -19.91 7.83 -3.16
CA LEU A 407 -18.46 8.06 -3.15
C LEU A 407 -18.09 9.38 -3.84
N GLN A 408 -18.77 9.72 -4.94
CA GLN A 408 -18.52 10.96 -5.67
C GLN A 408 -18.86 12.19 -4.83
N GLU A 409 -20.02 12.19 -4.17
CA GLU A 409 -20.45 13.28 -3.29
C GLU A 409 -19.46 13.49 -2.13
N TYR A 410 -18.93 12.40 -1.55
CA TYR A 410 -17.89 12.52 -0.54
C TYR A 410 -16.58 13.10 -1.07
N ARG A 411 -16.12 12.66 -2.25
CA ARG A 411 -14.90 13.19 -2.89
C ARG A 411 -15.05 14.67 -3.22
N ASP A 412 -16.20 15.06 -3.76
CA ASP A 412 -16.50 16.45 -4.12
C ASP A 412 -16.54 17.34 -2.88
N ALA A 413 -17.16 16.88 -1.78
CA ALA A 413 -17.23 17.63 -0.53
C ALA A 413 -15.89 17.73 0.21
N ALA A 414 -15.05 16.69 0.15
CA ALA A 414 -13.76 16.69 0.83
C ALA A 414 -12.68 17.50 0.09
N GLY A 415 -12.80 17.60 -1.23
CA GLY A 415 -11.89 18.32 -2.11
C GLY A 415 -10.60 17.56 -2.40
N VAL A 416 -9.65 18.27 -3.03
CA VAL A 416 -8.40 17.70 -3.58
C VAL A 416 -7.33 17.36 -2.55
N ASP A 417 -7.57 17.64 -1.28
CA ASP A 417 -6.59 17.47 -0.18
C ASP A 417 -7.04 16.39 0.83
N GLU A 418 -8.05 15.60 0.49
CA GLU A 418 -8.45 14.48 1.34
C GLU A 418 -7.34 13.40 1.39
N GLY A 419 -7.05 12.91 2.58
CA GLY A 419 -5.94 11.97 2.81
C GLY A 419 -4.55 12.61 2.84
N MET A 420 -4.44 13.95 2.78
CA MET A 420 -3.17 14.66 2.98
C MET A 420 -2.81 14.86 4.45
N ASP A 421 -3.78 14.68 5.36
CA ASP A 421 -3.61 14.78 6.82
C ASP A 421 -3.97 13.45 7.50
N GLY A 422 -3.63 13.35 8.79
CA GLY A 422 -3.99 12.21 9.64
C GLY A 422 -2.80 11.36 10.06
N ILE A 423 -3.09 10.15 10.54
CA ILE A 423 -2.09 9.24 11.07
C ILE A 423 -1.24 8.65 9.95
N SER A 424 0.09 8.83 10.08
CA SER A 424 1.06 8.30 9.15
C SER A 424 1.19 6.77 9.24
N THR A 425 1.54 6.15 8.13
CA THR A 425 1.92 4.73 8.07
C THR A 425 3.09 4.41 9.02
N ARG A 426 4.02 5.35 9.22
CA ARG A 426 5.13 5.22 10.18
C ARG A 426 4.65 5.16 11.63
N PHE A 427 3.67 5.99 11.99
CA PHE A 427 3.04 5.93 13.31
C PHE A 427 2.32 4.60 13.50
N ALA A 428 1.50 4.20 12.52
CA ALA A 428 0.78 2.93 12.56
C ALA A 428 1.74 1.74 12.74
N PHE A 429 2.86 1.73 12.02
CA PHE A 429 3.88 0.69 12.17
C PHE A 429 4.55 0.68 13.55
N LYS A 430 4.85 1.85 14.14
CA LYS A 430 5.36 1.94 15.51
C LYS A 430 4.37 1.37 16.52
N VAL A 431 3.08 1.71 16.37
CA VAL A 431 2.01 1.16 17.22
C VAL A 431 1.94 -0.34 17.07
N LEU A 432 1.90 -0.86 15.84
CA LEU A 432 1.84 -2.28 15.56
C LEU A 432 3.04 -3.03 16.17
N SER A 433 4.26 -2.53 15.97
CA SER A 433 5.47 -3.08 16.58
C SER A 433 5.41 -3.07 18.11
N ALA A 434 4.89 -2.00 18.72
CA ALA A 434 4.71 -1.93 20.16
C ALA A 434 3.61 -2.89 20.67
N THR A 435 2.57 -3.14 19.88
CA THR A 435 1.51 -4.11 20.18
C THR A 435 2.06 -5.54 20.19
N PHE A 436 2.83 -5.94 19.17
CA PHE A 436 3.45 -7.26 19.11
C PHE A 436 4.40 -7.53 20.28
N ASN A 437 5.05 -6.49 20.79
CA ASN A 437 6.03 -6.58 21.89
C ASN A 437 5.46 -6.12 23.23
N HIS A 438 4.14 -6.04 23.38
CA HIS A 438 3.52 -5.56 24.62
C HIS A 438 3.52 -6.63 25.72
N ASP A 439 3.27 -7.89 25.36
CA ASP A 439 3.34 -9.00 26.31
C ASP A 439 4.82 -9.38 26.55
N THR A 440 5.16 -9.63 27.81
CA THR A 440 6.53 -9.98 28.22
C THR A 440 6.86 -11.46 28.00
N ILE A 441 5.84 -12.28 27.74
CA ILE A 441 5.95 -13.74 27.67
C ILE A 441 5.81 -14.24 26.23
N GLU A 442 5.00 -13.59 25.40
CA GLU A 442 4.85 -13.94 23.97
C GLU A 442 4.94 -12.72 23.07
N VAL A 443 5.53 -12.90 21.88
CA VAL A 443 5.49 -11.88 20.81
C VAL A 443 4.24 -12.14 19.99
N ALA A 444 3.17 -11.41 20.28
CA ALA A 444 1.88 -11.58 19.62
C ALA A 444 1.08 -10.28 19.64
N ALA A 445 0.20 -10.10 18.66
CA ALA A 445 -0.66 -8.92 18.56
C ALA A 445 -2.13 -9.30 18.66
N ASP A 446 -2.89 -8.51 19.42
CA ASP A 446 -4.34 -8.63 19.53
C ASP A 446 -5.03 -7.26 19.58
N PRO A 447 -6.34 -7.18 19.28
CA PRO A 447 -7.05 -5.91 19.20
C PRO A 447 -7.17 -5.18 20.55
N VAL A 448 -7.17 -5.89 21.68
CA VAL A 448 -7.29 -5.26 23.02
C VAL A 448 -5.99 -4.56 23.38
N HIS A 449 -4.85 -5.24 23.20
CA HIS A 449 -3.54 -4.61 23.33
C HIS A 449 -3.34 -3.49 22.31
N LEU A 450 -3.80 -3.67 21.08
CA LEU A 450 -3.73 -2.64 20.05
C LEU A 450 -4.43 -1.35 20.50
N MET A 451 -5.68 -1.44 20.98
CA MET A 451 -6.42 -0.26 21.48
C MET A 451 -5.68 0.43 22.62
N TYR A 452 -5.15 -0.34 23.58
CA TYR A 452 -4.39 0.22 24.71
C TYR A 452 -3.11 0.94 24.28
N VAL A 453 -2.28 0.28 23.45
CA VAL A 453 -1.03 0.85 22.94
C VAL A 453 -1.32 2.08 22.08
N LEU A 454 -2.37 2.03 21.26
CA LEU A 454 -2.79 3.14 20.42
C LEU A 454 -3.21 4.36 21.26
N GLU A 455 -4.02 4.18 22.30
CA GLU A 455 -4.38 5.26 23.23
C GLU A 455 -3.14 5.89 23.90
N GLN A 456 -2.18 5.07 24.32
CA GLN A 456 -0.93 5.58 24.91
C GLN A 456 -0.07 6.34 23.91
N SER A 457 0.07 5.80 22.70
CA SER A 457 0.86 6.43 21.64
C SER A 457 0.26 7.77 21.23
N LEU A 458 -1.07 7.88 21.13
CA LEU A 458 -1.74 9.14 20.81
C LEU A 458 -1.46 10.24 21.84
N ARG A 459 -1.50 9.91 23.15
CA ARG A 459 -1.18 10.85 24.23
C ARG A 459 0.29 11.31 24.21
N ARG A 460 1.19 10.49 23.66
CA ARG A 460 2.62 10.81 23.53
C ARG A 460 2.93 11.66 22.31
N GLU A 461 2.08 11.64 21.28
CA GLU A 461 2.27 12.43 20.05
C GLU A 461 2.03 13.94 20.25
N GLN A 462 1.47 14.35 21.40
CA GLN A 462 1.22 15.77 21.71
C GLN A 462 0.41 16.48 20.61
N LEU A 463 -0.63 15.79 20.10
CA LEU A 463 -1.50 16.33 19.08
C LEU A 463 -2.30 17.53 19.61
N PRO A 464 -2.83 18.39 18.71
CA PRO A 464 -3.78 19.42 19.12
C PRO A 464 -4.93 18.81 19.95
N PRO A 465 -5.41 19.48 21.02
CA PRO A 465 -6.35 18.88 21.97
C PRO A 465 -7.63 18.33 21.32
N ASP A 466 -8.16 19.05 20.34
CA ASP A 466 -9.36 18.65 19.61
C ASP A 466 -9.13 17.40 18.73
N VAL A 467 -7.94 17.29 18.13
CA VAL A 467 -7.56 16.15 17.29
C VAL A 467 -7.31 14.91 18.16
N GLU A 468 -6.60 15.07 19.28
CA GLU A 468 -6.37 13.99 20.24
C GLU A 468 -7.71 13.44 20.76
N ARG A 469 -8.61 14.34 21.20
CA ARG A 469 -9.93 13.96 21.69
C ARG A 469 -10.72 13.18 20.64
N ARG A 470 -10.73 13.65 19.40
CA ARG A 470 -11.42 12.99 18.29
C ARG A 470 -10.84 11.61 17.99
N TYR A 471 -9.52 11.45 18.00
CA TYR A 471 -8.89 10.14 17.75
C TYR A 471 -9.16 9.15 18.89
N LEU A 472 -9.14 9.61 20.14
CA LEU A 472 -9.54 8.79 21.29
C LEU A 472 -11.03 8.40 21.21
N GLU A 473 -11.88 9.28 20.70
CA GLU A 473 -13.31 8.99 20.46
C GLU A 473 -13.49 7.93 19.37
N PHE A 474 -12.71 7.95 18.28
CA PHE A 474 -12.75 6.87 17.29
C PHE A 474 -12.43 5.50 17.91
N ILE A 475 -11.48 5.42 18.84
CA ILE A 475 -11.17 4.17 19.54
C ILE A 475 -12.34 3.73 20.42
N LYS A 476 -12.84 4.64 21.28
CA LYS A 476 -13.79 4.29 22.33
C LYS A 476 -15.25 4.17 21.87
N ALA A 477 -15.67 5.02 20.94
CA ALA A 477 -17.06 5.11 20.50
C ALA A 477 -17.34 4.33 19.22
N GLU A 478 -16.34 4.15 18.34
CA GLU A 478 -16.52 3.44 17.07
C GLU A 478 -15.87 2.05 17.08
N LEU A 479 -14.56 1.96 17.36
CA LEU A 479 -13.82 0.70 17.20
C LEU A 479 -14.11 -0.30 18.32
N ALA A 480 -14.06 0.13 19.59
CA ALA A 480 -14.26 -0.77 20.73
C ALA A 480 -15.66 -1.41 20.79
N PRO A 481 -16.78 -0.68 20.61
CA PRO A 481 -18.11 -1.30 20.65
C PRO A 481 -18.32 -2.28 19.51
N ARG A 482 -17.88 -1.92 18.29
CA ARG A 482 -18.00 -2.80 17.11
C ARG A 482 -17.13 -4.04 17.23
N TYR A 483 -15.95 -3.91 17.84
CA TYR A 483 -15.12 -5.07 18.15
C TYR A 483 -15.75 -5.95 19.23
N ALA A 484 -16.42 -5.37 20.23
CA ALA A 484 -17.17 -6.12 21.22
C ALA A 484 -18.29 -6.95 20.58
N ASP A 485 -19.02 -6.39 19.59
CA ASP A 485 -20.02 -7.14 18.84
C ASP A 485 -19.38 -8.28 18.02
N PHE A 486 -18.29 -7.99 17.30
CA PHE A 486 -17.55 -8.97 16.52
C PHE A 486 -17.02 -10.14 17.37
N ILE A 487 -16.30 -9.83 18.46
CA ILE A 487 -15.73 -10.86 19.34
C ILE A 487 -16.82 -11.62 20.08
N GLY A 488 -17.95 -10.96 20.40
CA GLY A 488 -19.13 -11.62 20.96
C GLY A 488 -19.66 -12.70 20.04
N HIS A 489 -19.80 -12.41 18.75
CA HIS A 489 -20.20 -13.39 17.73
C HIS A 489 -19.17 -14.50 17.55
N GLU A 490 -17.87 -14.18 17.55
CA GLU A 490 -16.79 -15.16 17.46
C GLU A 490 -16.80 -16.14 18.65
N ILE A 491 -16.87 -15.62 19.87
CA ILE A 491 -16.95 -16.40 21.12
C ILE A 491 -18.19 -17.28 21.10
N GLN A 492 -19.36 -16.71 20.76
CA GLN A 492 -20.61 -17.48 20.67
C GLN A 492 -20.46 -18.61 19.65
N LYS A 493 -19.95 -18.34 18.45
CA LYS A 493 -19.80 -19.37 17.41
C LYS A 493 -18.83 -20.47 17.83
N ALA A 494 -17.67 -20.11 18.41
CA ALA A 494 -16.71 -21.09 18.92
C ALA A 494 -17.30 -21.94 20.06
N TYR A 495 -18.20 -21.35 20.85
CA TYR A 495 -18.92 -22.03 21.91
C TYR A 495 -20.05 -22.92 21.39
N LEU A 496 -20.87 -22.49 20.43
CA LEU A 496 -21.98 -23.32 19.89
C LEU A 496 -21.46 -24.60 19.22
N GLU A 497 -20.30 -24.50 18.57
CA GLU A 497 -19.63 -25.65 17.96
C GLU A 497 -19.27 -26.74 19.01
N SER A 498 -19.13 -26.40 20.30
CA SER A 498 -18.88 -27.36 21.40
C SER A 498 -20.14 -28.00 21.97
N TYR A 499 -21.31 -27.58 21.49
CA TYR A 499 -22.59 -27.96 22.06
C TYR A 499 -23.51 -28.62 21.03
N HIS A 500 -22.98 -29.58 20.26
CA HIS A 500 -23.82 -30.46 19.44
C HIS A 500 -24.94 -31.08 20.28
N ASP A 501 -24.59 -31.55 21.48
CA ASP A 501 -25.52 -32.22 22.40
C ASP A 501 -26.55 -31.26 23.02
N TYR A 502 -26.20 -30.00 23.30
CA TYR A 502 -27.19 -29.03 23.81
C TYR A 502 -28.10 -28.50 22.71
N GLY A 503 -27.57 -28.24 21.52
CA GLY A 503 -28.39 -27.96 20.33
C GLY A 503 -29.34 -29.13 20.03
N GLN A 504 -28.87 -30.37 20.17
CA GLN A 504 -29.67 -31.57 20.02
C GLN A 504 -30.73 -31.70 21.12
N ASN A 505 -30.39 -31.47 22.39
CA ASN A 505 -31.36 -31.50 23.49
C ASN A 505 -32.44 -30.42 23.33
N LEU A 506 -32.07 -29.22 22.88
CA LEU A 506 -33.02 -28.14 22.63
C LEU A 506 -33.93 -28.45 21.44
N PHE A 507 -33.39 -29.07 20.39
CA PHE A 507 -34.17 -29.60 19.27
C PHE A 507 -35.13 -30.71 19.70
N ASP A 508 -34.65 -31.69 20.45
CA ASP A 508 -35.43 -32.85 20.90
C ASP A 508 -36.59 -32.41 21.80
N ARG A 509 -36.34 -31.48 22.73
CA ARG A 509 -37.37 -30.84 23.57
C ARG A 509 -38.35 -30.02 22.74
N TYR A 510 -37.86 -29.23 21.79
CA TYR A 510 -38.72 -28.45 20.91
C TYR A 510 -39.68 -29.34 20.10
N VAL A 511 -39.17 -30.43 19.52
CA VAL A 511 -40.00 -31.41 18.78
C VAL A 511 -41.04 -32.03 19.70
N ALA A 512 -40.65 -32.47 20.90
CA ALA A 512 -41.57 -33.08 21.87
C ALA A 512 -42.68 -32.11 22.32
N TYR A 513 -42.33 -30.85 22.61
CA TYR A 513 -43.30 -29.82 22.99
C TYR A 513 -44.22 -29.44 21.83
N ALA A 514 -43.67 -29.33 20.61
CA ALA A 514 -44.45 -29.00 19.43
C ALA A 514 -45.43 -30.13 19.07
N ASP A 515 -45.01 -31.39 19.20
CA ASP A 515 -45.85 -32.57 18.95
C ASP A 515 -47.03 -32.63 19.95
N ALA A 516 -46.74 -32.53 21.25
CA ALA A 516 -47.78 -32.50 22.29
C ALA A 516 -48.74 -31.29 22.14
N TRP A 517 -48.22 -30.14 21.71
CA TRP A 517 -49.05 -28.95 21.45
C TRP A 517 -49.95 -29.10 20.22
N ILE A 518 -49.51 -29.84 19.19
CA ILE A 518 -50.31 -30.15 17.99
C ILE A 518 -51.39 -31.17 18.31
N GLU A 519 -51.06 -32.21 19.09
CA GLU A 519 -51.98 -33.28 19.48
C GLU A 519 -52.95 -32.90 20.60
N ASP A 520 -52.83 -31.70 21.17
CA ASP A 520 -53.65 -31.20 22.29
C ASP A 520 -53.58 -32.10 23.54
N GLN A 521 -52.37 -32.61 23.82
CA GLN A 521 -52.09 -33.47 24.97
C GLN A 521 -51.24 -32.74 26.01
N ASP A 522 -51.49 -33.04 27.28
CA ASP A 522 -50.64 -32.57 28.37
C ASP A 522 -49.28 -33.28 28.29
N PHE A 523 -48.20 -32.50 28.28
CA PHE A 523 -46.86 -33.05 28.25
C PHE A 523 -46.34 -33.20 29.68
N LYS A 524 -45.98 -34.42 30.08
CA LYS A 524 -45.30 -34.66 31.34
C LYS A 524 -43.80 -34.66 31.12
N ASP A 525 -43.12 -33.67 31.68
CA ASP A 525 -41.66 -33.57 31.64
C ASP A 525 -41.02 -34.80 32.34
N PRO A 526 -40.22 -35.62 31.62
CA PRO A 526 -39.57 -36.80 32.20
C PRO A 526 -38.56 -36.48 33.30
N ASP A 527 -37.94 -35.29 33.25
CA ASP A 527 -36.86 -34.89 34.14
C ASP A 527 -37.41 -34.26 35.44
N THR A 528 -38.48 -33.47 35.32
CA THR A 528 -39.06 -32.71 36.45
C THR A 528 -40.38 -33.26 36.97
N GLY A 529 -41.05 -34.13 36.21
CA GLY A 529 -42.39 -34.65 36.50
C GLY A 529 -43.50 -33.60 36.34
N GLN A 530 -43.18 -32.39 35.90
CA GLN A 530 -44.14 -31.30 35.72
C GLN A 530 -45.08 -31.59 34.55
N LEU A 531 -46.38 -31.38 34.76
CA LEU A 531 -47.39 -31.42 33.71
C LEU A 531 -47.51 -30.04 33.07
N LEU A 532 -47.17 -29.96 31.79
CA LEU A 532 -47.29 -28.77 30.97
C LEU A 532 -48.58 -28.89 30.15
N ASN A 533 -49.55 -28.04 30.46
CA ASN A 533 -50.75 -27.89 29.66
C ASN A 533 -50.43 -27.15 28.35
N ARG A 534 -51.39 -27.11 27.42
CA ARG A 534 -51.23 -26.48 26.11
C ARG A 534 -50.81 -25.00 26.16
N GLU A 535 -51.29 -24.23 27.15
CA GLU A 535 -50.91 -22.82 27.31
C GLU A 535 -49.45 -22.67 27.73
N LEU A 536 -48.98 -23.49 28.67
CA LEU A 536 -47.59 -23.52 29.12
C LEU A 536 -46.65 -24.00 28.02
N LEU A 537 -47.03 -25.04 27.27
CA LEU A 537 -46.29 -25.49 26.09
C LEU A 537 -46.14 -24.38 25.05
N ASN A 538 -47.21 -23.60 24.81
CA ASN A 538 -47.15 -22.48 23.90
C ASN A 538 -46.18 -21.39 24.38
N GLN A 539 -46.12 -21.12 25.70
CA GLN A 539 -45.17 -20.17 26.26
C GLN A 539 -43.72 -20.63 26.08
N GLU A 540 -43.42 -21.91 26.33
CA GLU A 540 -42.07 -22.47 26.13
C GLU A 540 -41.65 -22.48 24.66
N LEU A 541 -42.53 -22.90 23.74
CA LEU A 541 -42.26 -22.86 22.30
C LEU A 541 -42.03 -21.42 21.80
N THR A 542 -42.82 -20.46 22.29
CA THR A 542 -42.67 -19.05 21.92
C THR A 542 -41.32 -18.47 22.35
N LYS A 543 -40.75 -18.91 23.49
CA LYS A 543 -39.41 -18.49 23.93
C LYS A 543 -38.32 -18.88 22.93
N ILE A 544 -38.50 -19.99 22.21
CA ILE A 544 -37.57 -20.51 21.21
C ILE A 544 -37.81 -19.84 19.84
N GLU A 545 -39.07 -19.62 19.46
CA GLU A 545 -39.46 -19.11 18.14
C GLU A 545 -39.32 -17.59 18.00
N LYS A 546 -39.54 -16.84 19.09
CA LYS A 546 -39.55 -15.37 19.09
C LYS A 546 -38.20 -14.74 18.72
N PRO A 547 -37.03 -15.21 19.20
CA PRO A 547 -35.72 -14.73 18.75
C PRO A 547 -35.49 -14.90 17.25
N ALA A 548 -36.16 -15.87 16.63
CA ALA A 548 -36.03 -16.14 15.20
C ALA A 548 -37.02 -15.36 14.32
N GLY A 549 -38.01 -14.68 14.91
CA GLY A 549 -38.96 -13.84 14.17
C GLY A 549 -39.95 -14.64 13.32
N ILE A 550 -40.38 -15.82 13.78
CA ILE A 550 -41.29 -16.69 13.03
C ILE A 550 -42.69 -16.04 12.91
N ALA A 551 -43.11 -15.75 11.69
CA ALA A 551 -44.39 -15.08 11.42
C ALA A 551 -45.62 -15.98 11.65
N ASN A 552 -45.51 -17.28 11.37
CA ASN A 552 -46.60 -18.25 11.57
C ASN A 552 -46.11 -19.47 12.39
N PRO A 553 -46.14 -19.38 13.73
CA PRO A 553 -45.68 -20.43 14.62
C PRO A 553 -46.39 -21.78 14.43
N LYS A 554 -47.70 -21.76 14.11
CA LYS A 554 -48.50 -22.98 13.97
C LYS A 554 -48.04 -23.83 12.78
N ASP A 555 -47.81 -23.20 11.64
CA ASP A 555 -47.36 -23.90 10.43
C ASP A 555 -45.91 -24.36 10.58
N PHE A 556 -45.08 -23.52 11.21
CA PHE A 556 -43.69 -23.87 11.50
C PHE A 556 -43.57 -25.10 12.41
N ARG A 557 -44.30 -25.15 13.53
CA ARG A 557 -44.34 -26.31 14.44
C ARG A 557 -44.74 -27.59 13.71
N ASN A 558 -45.79 -27.53 12.89
CA ASN A 558 -46.26 -28.66 12.10
C ASN A 558 -45.22 -29.14 11.08
N GLU A 559 -44.52 -28.21 10.42
CA GLU A 559 -43.47 -28.54 9.45
C GLU A 559 -42.29 -29.25 10.12
N VAL A 560 -41.83 -28.74 11.26
CA VAL A 560 -40.69 -29.30 12.02
C VAL A 560 -41.03 -30.69 12.58
N VAL A 561 -42.22 -30.88 13.16
CA VAL A 561 -42.66 -32.19 13.67
C VAL A 561 -42.79 -33.21 12.54
N LYS A 562 -43.41 -32.84 11.41
CA LYS A 562 -43.51 -33.72 10.23
C LYS A 562 -42.15 -34.07 9.63
N PHE A 563 -41.19 -33.16 9.67
CA PHE A 563 -39.81 -33.45 9.27
C PHE A 563 -39.18 -34.46 10.22
N SER A 564 -39.26 -34.23 11.53
CA SER A 564 -38.69 -35.11 12.56
C SER A 564 -39.31 -36.52 12.51
N LEU A 565 -40.63 -36.65 12.39
CA LEU A 565 -41.33 -37.93 12.26
C LEU A 565 -40.91 -38.71 11.00
N ARG A 566 -40.76 -38.03 9.85
CA ARG A 566 -40.27 -38.65 8.62
C ARG A 566 -38.83 -39.14 8.76
N ALA A 567 -37.98 -38.35 9.40
CA ALA A 567 -36.59 -38.74 9.64
C ALA A 567 -36.46 -39.89 10.65
N ARG A 568 -37.29 -39.91 11.72
CA ARG A 568 -37.36 -41.02 12.69
C ARG A 568 -37.75 -42.34 12.04
N ALA A 569 -38.69 -42.30 11.09
CA ALA A 569 -39.13 -43.49 10.34
C ALA A 569 -38.03 -44.09 9.47
N GLY A 570 -37.05 -43.29 9.03
CA GLY A 570 -35.88 -43.75 8.26
C GLY A 570 -34.65 -44.13 9.09
N ASN A 571 -34.57 -43.73 10.38
CA ASN A 571 -33.37 -43.82 11.21
C ASN A 571 -33.57 -44.61 12.52
N ASN A 572 -34.20 -45.80 12.46
CA ASN A 572 -34.40 -46.69 13.63
C ASN A 572 -34.97 -45.97 14.87
N GLY A 573 -35.89 -45.01 14.67
CA GLY A 573 -36.56 -44.29 15.76
C GLY A 573 -35.73 -43.17 16.41
N ARG A 574 -34.53 -42.85 15.93
CA ARG A 574 -33.73 -41.72 16.46
C ARG A 574 -34.11 -40.40 15.78
N ASN A 575 -34.09 -39.33 16.57
CA ASN A 575 -34.21 -37.97 16.04
C ASN A 575 -33.07 -37.67 15.05
N PRO A 576 -33.35 -36.91 13.97
CA PRO A 576 -32.30 -36.39 13.12
C PRO A 576 -31.43 -35.39 13.87
N SER A 577 -30.21 -35.18 13.39
CA SER A 577 -29.36 -34.12 13.93
C SER A 577 -30.04 -32.76 13.74
N TRP A 578 -29.98 -31.89 14.75
CA TRP A 578 -30.60 -30.56 14.70
C TRP A 578 -30.05 -29.67 13.57
N THR A 579 -28.89 -29.99 13.02
CA THR A 579 -28.27 -29.31 11.87
C THR A 579 -28.81 -29.75 10.51
N SER A 580 -29.59 -30.83 10.46
CA SER A 580 -30.08 -31.43 9.21
C SER A 580 -31.19 -30.64 8.51
N TYR A 581 -31.84 -29.72 9.22
CA TYR A 581 -32.90 -28.88 8.67
C TYR A 581 -32.62 -27.40 8.91
N GLU A 582 -32.42 -26.66 7.82
CA GLU A 582 -31.94 -25.27 7.84
C GLU A 582 -32.86 -24.34 8.65
N LYS A 583 -34.19 -24.47 8.50
CA LYS A 583 -35.12 -23.56 9.20
C LYS A 583 -35.13 -23.75 10.72
N ILE A 584 -35.03 -24.98 11.23
CA ILE A 584 -34.97 -25.22 12.69
C ILE A 584 -33.57 -24.94 13.24
N ARG A 585 -32.54 -25.19 12.44
CA ARG A 585 -31.16 -24.83 12.78
C ARG A 585 -31.05 -23.33 13.07
N ASP A 586 -31.55 -22.48 12.18
CA ASP A 586 -31.53 -21.02 12.38
C ASP A 586 -32.27 -20.59 13.66
N VAL A 587 -33.38 -21.26 13.98
CA VAL A 587 -34.18 -20.96 15.17
C VAL A 587 -33.44 -21.36 16.45
N ILE A 588 -32.86 -22.56 16.47
CA ILE A 588 -32.07 -23.06 17.59
C ILE A 588 -30.82 -22.22 17.78
N GLU A 589 -30.10 -21.89 16.70
CA GLU A 589 -28.94 -21.01 16.75
C GLU A 589 -29.34 -19.66 17.35
N ARG A 590 -30.39 -18.99 16.86
CA ARG A 590 -30.87 -17.71 17.40
C ARG A 590 -31.33 -17.79 18.85
N ARG A 591 -31.94 -18.89 19.26
CA ARG A 591 -32.30 -19.13 20.66
C ARG A 591 -31.06 -19.26 21.53
N MET A 592 -30.08 -20.07 21.12
CA MET A 592 -28.81 -20.22 21.84
C MET A 592 -28.05 -18.89 21.90
N PHE A 593 -28.08 -18.10 20.82
CA PHE A 593 -27.50 -16.75 20.75
C PHE A 593 -28.19 -15.74 21.69
N SER A 594 -29.47 -15.95 22.04
CA SER A 594 -30.19 -15.06 22.97
C SER A 594 -29.82 -15.28 24.44
N GLN A 595 -29.11 -16.35 24.79
CA GLN A 595 -28.73 -16.74 26.16
C GLN A 595 -27.21 -16.60 26.42
N VAL A 596 -26.56 -15.56 25.87
CA VAL A 596 -25.12 -15.32 26.05
C VAL A 596 -24.70 -15.27 27.53
N GLU A 597 -25.57 -14.75 28.40
CA GLU A 597 -25.33 -14.65 29.85
C GLU A 597 -25.17 -16.02 30.53
N GLU A 598 -25.85 -17.05 30.02
CA GLU A 598 -25.75 -18.43 30.53
C GLU A 598 -24.43 -19.10 30.11
N LEU A 599 -23.73 -18.56 29.10
CA LEU A 599 -22.44 -19.07 28.62
C LEU A 599 -21.24 -18.51 29.40
N LEU A 600 -21.42 -17.35 30.06
CA LEU A 600 -20.37 -16.63 30.80
C LEU A 600 -19.65 -17.46 31.86
N PRO A 601 -20.33 -18.29 32.69
CA PRO A 601 -19.65 -19.10 33.70
C PRO A 601 -18.68 -20.12 33.11
N VAL A 602 -19.02 -20.69 31.94
CA VAL A 602 -18.24 -21.74 31.27
C VAL A 602 -17.02 -21.19 30.57
N ILE A 603 -17.12 -20.00 29.95
CA ILE A 603 -15.99 -19.34 29.26
C ILE A 603 -15.07 -18.57 30.21
N SER A 604 -15.53 -18.20 31.42
CA SER A 604 -14.71 -17.46 32.39
C SER A 604 -13.52 -18.29 32.91
N PHE A 605 -12.36 -17.68 33.12
CA PHE A 605 -11.15 -18.35 33.62
C PHE A 605 -11.13 -18.49 35.17
N GLY A 606 -12.30 -18.59 35.82
CA GLY A 606 -12.45 -18.69 37.27
C GLY A 606 -12.08 -20.06 37.87
N SER A 607 -11.83 -20.09 39.20
CA SER A 607 -11.12 -21.17 39.91
C SER A 607 -11.98 -22.31 40.47
N LYS A 608 -13.30 -22.35 40.23
CA LYS A 608 -14.17 -23.48 40.64
C LYS A 608 -15.05 -23.92 39.47
N LYS A 609 -14.66 -25.02 38.83
CA LYS A 609 -15.43 -25.68 37.77
C LYS A 609 -15.45 -27.18 38.02
N ASP A 610 -16.58 -27.82 37.78
CA ASP A 610 -16.68 -29.28 37.74
C ASP A 610 -15.92 -29.82 36.50
N SER A 611 -15.47 -31.08 36.55
CA SER A 611 -14.62 -31.71 35.50
C SER A 611 -15.21 -31.61 34.08
N GLU A 612 -16.54 -31.64 33.96
CA GLU A 612 -17.23 -31.50 32.66
C GLU A 612 -17.12 -30.07 32.10
N THR A 613 -17.23 -29.06 32.96
CA THR A 613 -17.13 -27.63 32.60
C THR A 613 -15.69 -27.26 32.23
N GLU A 614 -14.71 -27.88 32.88
CA GLU A 614 -13.28 -27.71 32.56
C GLU A 614 -12.94 -28.29 31.18
N LYS A 615 -13.44 -29.49 30.86
CA LYS A 615 -13.28 -30.09 29.53
C LYS A 615 -13.88 -29.21 28.43
N LYS A 616 -15.11 -28.71 28.64
CA LYS A 616 -15.79 -27.81 27.69
C LYS A 616 -15.05 -26.50 27.49
N HIS A 617 -14.47 -25.95 28.56
CA HIS A 617 -13.63 -24.77 28.48
C HIS A 617 -12.36 -25.02 27.64
N GLY A 618 -11.70 -26.16 27.83
CA GLY A 618 -10.55 -26.56 27.01
C GLY A 618 -10.88 -26.69 25.52
N GLU A 619 -12.03 -27.29 25.18
CA GLU A 619 -12.51 -27.39 23.79
C GLU A 619 -12.85 -26.04 23.16
N PHE A 620 -13.36 -25.09 23.96
CA PHE A 620 -13.58 -23.72 23.51
C PHE A 620 -12.25 -23.00 23.20
N VAL A 621 -11.28 -23.10 24.11
CA VAL A 621 -9.94 -22.50 23.91
C VAL A 621 -9.27 -23.08 22.66
N ALA A 622 -9.30 -24.39 22.48
CA ALA A 622 -8.72 -25.05 21.30
C ALA A 622 -9.30 -24.52 19.98
N ARG A 623 -10.63 -24.33 19.90
CA ARG A 623 -11.28 -23.76 18.69
C ARG A 623 -10.94 -22.31 18.45
N MET A 624 -10.84 -21.52 19.51
CA MET A 624 -10.35 -20.14 19.36
C MET A 624 -8.90 -20.16 18.85
N MET A 625 -8.07 -21.12 19.29
CA MET A 625 -6.72 -21.27 18.75
C MET A 625 -6.70 -21.67 17.27
N GLU A 626 -7.62 -22.55 16.84
CA GLU A 626 -7.80 -22.87 15.41
C GLU A 626 -8.19 -21.65 14.56
N ARG A 627 -8.83 -20.65 15.16
CA ARG A 627 -9.17 -19.36 14.51
C ARG A 627 -8.04 -18.34 14.53
N GLY A 628 -6.85 -18.69 15.03
CA GLY A 628 -5.65 -17.85 14.98
C GLY A 628 -5.36 -17.05 16.26
N TYR A 629 -6.01 -17.39 17.37
CA TYR A 629 -5.73 -16.79 18.68
C TYR A 629 -4.71 -17.63 19.49
N THR A 630 -3.94 -17.00 20.39
CA THR A 630 -3.16 -17.72 21.42
C THR A 630 -4.03 -17.96 22.66
N GLU A 631 -3.67 -18.93 23.50
CA GLU A 631 -4.39 -19.17 24.77
C GLU A 631 -4.45 -17.92 25.65
N ARG A 632 -3.36 -17.15 25.73
CA ARG A 632 -3.31 -15.89 26.50
C ARG A 632 -4.22 -14.82 25.89
N GLN A 633 -4.26 -14.73 24.57
CA GLN A 633 -5.16 -13.82 23.87
C GLN A 633 -6.62 -14.19 24.14
N VAL A 634 -6.99 -15.48 24.10
CA VAL A 634 -8.36 -15.93 24.41
C VAL A 634 -8.76 -15.50 25.82
N ARG A 635 -7.89 -15.71 26.80
CA ARG A 635 -8.14 -15.27 28.18
C ARG A 635 -8.38 -13.77 28.27
N ARG A 636 -7.49 -12.97 27.69
CA ARG A 636 -7.58 -11.50 27.68
C ARG A 636 -8.86 -11.02 27.02
N LEU A 637 -9.21 -11.61 25.87
CA LEU A 637 -10.38 -11.24 25.08
C LEU A 637 -11.68 -11.53 25.83
N VAL A 638 -11.79 -12.70 26.47
CA VAL A 638 -12.98 -13.06 27.26
C VAL A 638 -13.11 -12.14 28.48
N GLU A 639 -12.02 -11.89 29.21
CA GLU A 639 -12.03 -10.95 30.35
C GLU A 639 -12.40 -9.52 29.92
N TRP A 640 -11.87 -9.05 28.79
CA TRP A 640 -12.19 -7.74 28.24
C TRP A 640 -13.65 -7.65 27.79
N TYR A 641 -14.16 -8.64 27.06
CA TYR A 641 -15.54 -8.69 26.59
C TYR A 641 -16.54 -8.67 27.76
N MET A 642 -16.27 -9.42 28.83
CA MET A 642 -17.09 -9.42 30.04
C MET A 642 -17.16 -8.03 30.69
N ARG A 643 -16.04 -7.30 30.76
CA ARG A 643 -16.03 -5.93 31.33
C ARG A 643 -16.83 -4.95 30.48
N VAL A 644 -16.71 -5.03 29.15
CA VAL A 644 -17.44 -4.14 28.23
C VAL A 644 -18.95 -4.37 28.35
N LYS A 645 -19.39 -5.63 28.44
CA LYS A 645 -20.81 -5.97 28.64
C LYS A 645 -21.38 -5.61 30.02
N GLN A 646 -20.54 -5.53 31.06
CA GLN A 646 -20.98 -5.07 32.39
C GLN A 646 -21.05 -3.53 32.48
N ALA A 647 -20.32 -2.82 31.62
CA ALA A 647 -20.23 -1.36 31.64
C ALA A 647 -21.23 -0.66 30.70
N GLY A 648 -21.78 -1.37 29.71
CA GLY A 648 -22.85 -0.89 28.82
C GLY A 648 -24.16 -1.60 29.10
#